data_AF-A0A6L9FZC6-F1
#
_entry.id   AF-A0A6L9FZC6-F1
#
_cell.length_a   1.000
_cell.length_b   1.000
_cell.length_c   1.000
_cell.angle_alpha   90.00
_cell.angle_beta   90.00
_cell.angle_gamma   90.00
#
_symmetry.space_group_name_H-M   'P 1'
#
loop_
_entity.id
_entity.type
_entity.pdbx_description
1 polymer ?
#
loop_
_entity_poly.entity_id
_entity_poly.type
_entity_poly.pdbx_seq_one_letter_code
_entity_poly.pdbx_strand_id
1 'polypeptide(L)'
;MSRFTAFDSSGRKLRRPHSLALIPAVLMALATTVIAGMGLSTYVAYGQENTPQHEVKIVVEGTHDWNISQETVDAAAGGPILAHRPLTLTVTDRFLTGDELLRGVVPDHDILLSTQLENLETDDHKIQQRFEGTAVRADLLEGRDRKAYDETDIRFEIDNAFRDNLGLGHGPKSVVAAAQRAAVVLYDPPNTNPVFWISLIALAATATTVFLLMALRYNLRWEAKHRRLVAAQRKLARVVLDLEALEATFYAAPETERPQGFRKSWLQLQKLSLDLARSESSLTERVYSRKTAFRAQTAQQLVEFEASARKLTSLSDALMGAGSVHARLVGTGTTFDRLSAPINDAMTTLLIRLEQAPGRMVANGDIEQLRSALGQLLDAAAGDPKNLQAVEKWQRAEQHLVELLTKQKKKISRYPHGKVAAPAGAPQEYRELKTSLGLDASTGRDGYANAAYLDALAKSITGETLESDRKTTARQRTESAYRPSGARLAVMLTALLLVGMIPAGITAANVVEDPFPDREGTGRGAQLEIDDPSGELSDTEIIRYMDTDFPVPTNMVIAVRDAEAYLDLRTDPPGSEYRSAEPLSLLTSLHRIKQEFPELLDPMTKELKDGKAIIPVFSTDEGTTIAPGLISPEISTGQYTLGGTSNWEHGSIHESTYADITIANVVDDYAEGIQRNGFEEDTSISFGGLFWLLTMLFFFTVVNIVLVIRFLLTATSSLGRFGRGTASLRSAKKKLARLLLGLDESQINAVAVLGSSGSVGRADDASQRLFERALAMALREERELDATPLNERLRREFSGRVEHLDHLADVLAERDADVARRAQRLIEATRGAGGDTPGGVKLPGLHPMKA
;
A
#
# COMPACT_ATOMS: atom_id res chain seq x y z
N MET A 1 28.42 -2.33 3.51
CA MET A 1 28.33 -2.28 4.98
C MET A 1 29.22 -1.14 5.50
N SER A 2 28.68 0.02 5.86
CA SER A 2 29.48 1.16 6.35
C SER A 2 29.39 1.24 7.88
N ARG A 3 30.45 0.84 8.60
CA ARG A 3 30.54 0.95 10.06
C ARG A 3 31.27 2.25 10.42
N PHE A 4 30.55 3.37 10.48
CA PHE A 4 30.94 4.48 11.35
C PHE A 4 30.04 4.41 12.57
N THR A 5 30.58 3.83 13.64
CA THR A 5 29.87 3.60 14.91
C THR A 5 30.05 4.82 15.79
N ALA A 6 28.96 5.39 16.30
CA ALA A 6 29.07 6.37 17.38
C ALA A 6 29.67 5.69 18.60
N PHE A 7 30.56 6.37 19.31
CA PHE A 7 31.18 5.87 20.55
C PHE A 7 30.79 6.76 21.72
N ASP A 8 30.67 6.19 22.91
CA ASP A 8 30.53 6.99 24.14
C ASP A 8 31.90 7.53 24.60
N SER A 9 31.92 8.34 25.66
CA SER A 9 33.15 8.90 26.25
C SER A 9 34.12 7.86 26.83
N SER A 10 33.72 6.58 26.90
CA SER A 10 34.53 5.44 27.33
C SER A 10 34.99 4.56 26.16
N GLY A 11 34.71 4.95 24.91
CA GLY A 11 35.08 4.20 23.71
C GLY A 11 34.15 3.02 23.38
N ARG A 12 32.96 2.93 23.98
CA ARG A 12 31.99 1.86 23.68
C ARG A 12 31.14 2.21 22.47
N LYS A 13 30.97 1.24 21.56
CA LYS A 13 30.12 1.36 20.36
C LYS A 13 28.65 1.51 20.73
N LEU A 14 28.09 2.69 20.48
CA LEU A 14 26.66 2.99 20.58
C LEU A 14 25.94 2.44 19.35
N ARG A 15 24.97 1.54 19.58
CA ARG A 15 24.11 0.98 18.52
C ARG A 15 22.79 1.73 18.46
N ARG A 16 22.26 1.93 17.25
CA ARG A 16 20.90 2.42 17.06
C ARG A 16 19.94 1.46 17.80
N PRO A 17 19.03 1.96 18.65
CA PRO A 17 18.10 1.10 19.34
C PRO A 17 17.04 0.61 18.35
N HIS A 18 16.73 -0.69 18.36
CA HIS A 18 15.69 -1.29 17.53
C HIS A 18 14.37 -1.45 18.30
N SER A 19 13.25 -1.38 17.60
CA SER A 19 11.94 -1.69 18.18
C SER A 19 11.78 -3.20 18.37
N LEU A 20 11.30 -3.64 19.55
CA LEU A 20 10.92 -5.05 19.75
C LEU A 20 9.72 -5.45 18.89
N ALA A 21 8.89 -4.50 18.45
CA ALA A 21 7.74 -4.78 17.59
C ALA A 21 8.15 -5.36 16.23
N LEU A 22 9.43 -5.27 15.83
CA LEU A 22 9.89 -5.86 14.59
C LEU A 22 9.91 -7.39 14.63
N ILE A 23 10.21 -7.99 15.79
CA ILE A 23 10.24 -9.44 15.96
C ILE A 23 8.85 -10.07 15.72
N PRO A 24 7.77 -9.64 16.41
CA PRO A 24 6.44 -10.18 16.16
C PRO A 24 5.91 -9.77 14.78
N ALA A 25 6.32 -8.64 14.19
CA ALA A 25 5.97 -8.33 12.80
C ALA A 25 6.51 -9.38 11.81
N VAL A 26 7.77 -9.77 11.95
CA VAL A 26 8.39 -10.78 11.07
C VAL A 26 7.77 -12.15 11.31
N LEU A 27 7.53 -12.52 12.59
CA LEU A 27 6.88 -13.79 12.92
C LEU A 27 5.45 -13.87 12.36
N MET A 28 4.67 -12.79 12.48
CA MET A 28 3.31 -12.74 11.93
C MET A 28 3.31 -12.75 10.41
N ALA A 29 4.26 -12.07 9.75
CA ALA A 29 4.38 -12.15 8.30
C ALA A 29 4.69 -13.57 7.81
N LEU A 30 5.62 -14.27 8.48
CA LEU A 30 5.91 -15.68 8.22
C LEU A 30 4.70 -16.56 8.48
N ALA A 31 3.97 -16.32 9.58
CA ALA A 31 2.75 -17.02 9.89
C ALA A 31 1.69 -16.81 8.80
N THR A 32 1.49 -15.58 8.30
CA THR A 32 0.56 -15.31 7.19
C THR A 32 0.94 -16.11 5.94
N THR A 33 2.22 -16.18 5.58
CA THR A 33 2.69 -16.98 4.43
C THR A 33 2.47 -18.48 4.64
N VAL A 34 2.75 -18.99 5.84
CA VAL A 34 2.52 -20.41 6.19
C VAL A 34 1.03 -20.72 6.17
N ILE A 35 0.19 -19.87 6.76
CA ILE A 35 -1.27 -20.04 6.79
C ILE A 35 -1.86 -19.99 5.38
N ALA A 36 -1.41 -19.05 4.54
CA ALA A 36 -1.85 -18.97 3.15
C ALA A 36 -1.38 -20.18 2.33
N GLY A 37 -0.14 -20.64 2.54
CA GLY A 37 0.39 -21.85 1.92
C GLY A 37 -0.35 -23.11 2.35
N MET A 38 -0.66 -23.24 3.65
CA MET A 38 -1.45 -24.34 4.19
C MET A 38 -2.89 -24.31 3.67
N GLY A 39 -3.53 -23.13 3.64
CA GLY A 39 -4.85 -22.95 3.05
C GLY A 39 -4.86 -23.37 1.58
N LEU A 40 -3.95 -22.83 0.77
CA LEU A 40 -3.85 -23.19 -0.65
C LEU A 40 -3.53 -24.69 -0.83
N SER A 41 -2.64 -25.27 -0.03
CA SER A 41 -2.38 -26.71 -0.08
C SER A 41 -3.57 -27.54 0.34
N THR A 42 -4.39 -27.08 1.30
CA THR A 42 -5.64 -27.80 1.64
C THR A 42 -6.64 -27.72 0.51
N TYR A 43 -6.75 -26.59 -0.21
CA TYR A 43 -7.62 -26.48 -1.40
C TYR A 43 -7.10 -27.31 -2.59
N VAL A 44 -5.78 -27.30 -2.85
CA VAL A 44 -5.17 -28.03 -3.96
C VAL A 44 -5.10 -29.54 -3.67
N ALA A 45 -4.73 -29.94 -2.45
CA ALA A 45 -4.77 -31.33 -2.03
C ALA A 45 -6.21 -31.85 -1.99
N TYR A 46 -7.19 -31.02 -1.63
CA TYR A 46 -8.60 -31.34 -1.79
C TYR A 46 -8.94 -31.62 -3.25
N GLY A 47 -8.57 -30.75 -4.20
CA GLY A 47 -8.81 -31.02 -5.63
C GLY A 47 -8.12 -32.28 -6.19
N GLN A 48 -7.03 -32.77 -5.57
CA GLN A 48 -6.29 -33.95 -6.03
C GLN A 48 -6.66 -35.26 -5.31
N GLU A 49 -6.84 -35.24 -3.98
CA GLU A 49 -7.26 -36.41 -3.17
C GLU A 49 -8.74 -36.74 -3.39
N ASN A 50 -9.51 -35.78 -3.92
CA ASN A 50 -10.93 -35.91 -4.18
C ASN A 50 -11.23 -36.23 -5.65
N THR A 51 -10.37 -37.00 -6.31
CA THR A 51 -10.69 -37.57 -7.62
C THR A 51 -11.59 -38.80 -7.42
N PRO A 52 -12.71 -38.95 -8.15
CA PRO A 52 -13.58 -40.11 -7.99
C PRO A 52 -12.83 -41.38 -8.44
N GLN A 53 -12.80 -42.40 -7.58
CA GLN A 53 -12.00 -43.63 -7.78
C GLN A 53 -12.81 -44.92 -7.71
N HIS A 54 -14.02 -44.87 -7.16
CA HIS A 54 -14.86 -46.04 -6.97
C HIS A 54 -15.86 -46.17 -8.12
N GLU A 55 -15.87 -47.30 -8.81
CA GLU A 55 -16.84 -47.56 -9.86
C GLU A 55 -18.26 -47.74 -9.27
N VAL A 56 -19.23 -47.05 -9.85
CA VAL A 56 -20.66 -47.24 -9.56
C VAL A 56 -21.10 -48.55 -10.21
N LYS A 57 -21.60 -49.48 -9.40
CA LYS A 57 -22.12 -50.76 -9.89
C LYS A 57 -23.58 -50.62 -10.28
N ILE A 58 -23.93 -50.92 -11.52
CA ILE A 58 -25.31 -50.94 -11.99
C ILE A 58 -25.81 -52.38 -12.04
N VAL A 59 -26.95 -52.65 -11.38
CA VAL A 59 -27.59 -53.97 -11.35
C VAL A 59 -29.02 -53.82 -11.86
N VAL A 60 -29.36 -54.49 -12.96
CA VAL A 60 -30.69 -54.44 -13.56
C VAL A 60 -31.50 -55.68 -13.16
N GLU A 61 -32.61 -55.48 -12.45
CA GLU A 61 -33.50 -56.53 -11.97
C GLU A 61 -34.92 -56.42 -12.57
N GLY A 62 -35.41 -57.51 -13.15
CA GLY A 62 -36.75 -57.57 -13.73
C GLY A 62 -36.77 -57.44 -15.25
N THR A 63 -37.94 -57.15 -15.80
CA THR A 63 -38.13 -56.93 -17.24
C THR A 63 -38.59 -55.48 -17.46
N HIS A 64 -37.82 -54.73 -18.24
CA HIS A 64 -38.05 -53.31 -18.44
C HIS A 64 -38.37 -53.00 -19.91
N ASP A 65 -39.12 -51.92 -20.11
CA ASP A 65 -39.37 -51.35 -21.42
C ASP A 65 -38.12 -50.61 -21.95
N TRP A 66 -38.20 -50.11 -23.20
CA TRP A 66 -37.16 -49.29 -23.84
C TRP A 66 -35.77 -49.95 -23.96
N ASN A 67 -35.72 -51.28 -24.09
CA ASN A 67 -34.47 -52.04 -24.28
C ASN A 67 -33.48 -51.95 -23.11
N ILE A 68 -33.98 -51.76 -21.88
CA ILE A 68 -33.16 -51.73 -20.67
C ILE A 68 -32.95 -53.16 -20.17
N SER A 69 -31.69 -53.61 -20.19
CA SER A 69 -31.23 -54.89 -19.68
C SER A 69 -29.79 -54.75 -19.18
N GLN A 70 -29.29 -55.70 -18.38
CA GLN A 70 -27.89 -55.64 -17.92
C GLN A 70 -26.91 -55.53 -19.10
N GLU A 71 -27.10 -56.36 -20.13
CA GLU A 71 -26.21 -56.40 -21.31
C GLU A 71 -26.24 -55.08 -22.10
N THR A 72 -27.41 -54.46 -22.25
CA THR A 72 -27.54 -53.20 -23.00
C THR A 72 -27.05 -52.00 -22.20
N VAL A 73 -27.21 -52.00 -20.88
CA VAL A 73 -26.69 -50.94 -20.00
C VAL A 73 -25.17 -51.01 -19.89
N ASP A 74 -24.59 -52.20 -19.74
CA ASP A 74 -23.12 -52.39 -19.71
C ASP A 74 -22.49 -51.94 -21.04
N ALA A 75 -23.14 -52.22 -22.17
CA ALA A 75 -22.69 -51.75 -23.48
C ALA A 75 -22.84 -50.23 -23.67
N ALA A 76 -23.90 -49.63 -23.12
CA ALA A 76 -24.17 -48.20 -23.21
C ALA A 76 -23.26 -47.34 -22.31
N ALA A 77 -22.75 -47.89 -21.20
CA ALA A 77 -21.89 -47.17 -20.27
C ALA A 77 -20.54 -46.74 -20.89
N GLY A 78 -20.01 -47.49 -21.85
CA GLY A 78 -18.79 -47.15 -22.61
C GLY A 78 -17.49 -47.08 -21.79
N GLY A 79 -17.56 -47.19 -20.45
CA GLY A 79 -16.45 -47.12 -19.49
C GLY A 79 -16.93 -47.09 -18.03
N PRO A 80 -16.04 -47.14 -17.03
CA PRO A 80 -16.42 -47.13 -15.63
C PRO A 80 -16.94 -45.76 -15.19
N ILE A 81 -18.11 -45.72 -14.55
CA ILE A 81 -18.67 -44.51 -13.93
C ILE A 81 -18.03 -44.35 -12.55
N LEU A 82 -17.27 -43.28 -12.33
CA LEU A 82 -16.52 -43.10 -11.10
C LEU A 82 -17.27 -42.21 -10.09
N ALA A 83 -17.27 -42.65 -8.84
CA ALA A 83 -17.81 -41.97 -7.67
C ALA A 83 -16.75 -41.84 -6.56
N HIS A 84 -17.01 -40.93 -5.62
CA HIS A 84 -16.15 -40.71 -4.45
C HIS A 84 -16.34 -41.77 -3.35
N ARG A 85 -17.39 -42.57 -3.45
CA ARG A 85 -17.72 -43.67 -2.53
C ARG A 85 -18.22 -44.88 -3.32
N PRO A 86 -18.08 -46.12 -2.79
CA PRO A 86 -18.68 -47.28 -3.42
C PRO A 86 -20.21 -47.11 -3.42
N LEU A 87 -20.81 -47.16 -4.61
CA LEU A 87 -22.25 -47.02 -4.82
C LEU A 87 -22.76 -48.15 -5.71
N THR A 88 -23.95 -48.65 -5.39
CA THR A 88 -24.69 -49.62 -6.19
C THR A 88 -26.05 -49.04 -6.58
N LEU A 89 -26.27 -48.85 -7.87
CA LEU A 89 -27.56 -48.47 -8.44
C LEU A 89 -28.29 -49.74 -8.89
N THR A 90 -29.38 -50.08 -8.20
CA THR A 90 -30.27 -51.18 -8.60
C THR A 90 -31.47 -50.63 -9.36
N VAL A 91 -31.71 -51.14 -10.57
CA VAL A 91 -32.85 -50.80 -11.41
C VAL A 91 -33.93 -51.87 -11.23
N THR A 92 -35.18 -51.47 -11.03
CA THR A 92 -36.31 -52.38 -10.78
C THR A 92 -37.54 -52.02 -11.62
N ASP A 93 -38.30 -53.03 -12.01
CA ASP A 93 -39.51 -52.93 -12.83
C ASP A 93 -40.79 -52.75 -11.99
N ARG A 94 -40.68 -52.67 -10.66
CA ARG A 94 -41.81 -52.47 -9.74
C ARG A 94 -41.92 -51.03 -9.23
N PHE A 95 -43.12 -50.68 -8.77
CA PHE A 95 -43.32 -49.47 -7.96
C PHE A 95 -42.60 -49.57 -6.62
N LEU A 96 -42.01 -48.45 -6.21
CA LEU A 96 -41.37 -48.33 -4.90
C LEU A 96 -42.41 -48.06 -3.82
N THR A 97 -42.19 -48.61 -2.63
CA THR A 97 -43.08 -48.43 -1.49
C THR A 97 -42.85 -47.07 -0.83
N GLY A 98 -43.86 -46.55 -0.13
CA GLY A 98 -43.75 -45.28 0.58
C GLY A 98 -42.61 -45.25 1.61
N ASP A 99 -42.30 -46.38 2.27
CA ASP A 99 -41.18 -46.44 3.23
C ASP A 99 -39.80 -46.41 2.53
N GLU A 100 -39.65 -47.06 1.37
CA GLU A 100 -38.44 -46.98 0.54
C GLU A 100 -38.23 -45.53 0.08
N LEU A 101 -39.28 -44.91 -0.45
CA LEU A 101 -39.25 -43.57 -1.03
C LEU A 101 -39.07 -42.46 0.02
N LEU A 102 -39.89 -42.43 1.09
CA LEU A 102 -39.90 -41.35 2.08
C LEU A 102 -38.80 -41.49 3.13
N ARG A 103 -38.55 -42.72 3.58
CA ARG A 103 -37.73 -42.99 4.77
C ARG A 103 -36.37 -43.59 4.45
N GLY A 104 -36.11 -43.90 3.17
CA GLY A 104 -34.82 -44.46 2.75
C GLY A 104 -34.53 -45.83 3.38
N VAL A 105 -35.57 -46.61 3.70
CA VAL A 105 -35.45 -47.95 4.27
C VAL A 105 -35.20 -48.93 3.13
N VAL A 106 -33.95 -48.99 2.68
CA VAL A 106 -33.49 -49.85 1.58
C VAL A 106 -32.36 -50.75 2.13
N PRO A 107 -32.68 -51.95 2.68
CA PRO A 107 -31.72 -52.73 3.46
C PRO A 107 -30.57 -53.32 2.64
N ASP A 108 -30.86 -53.75 1.41
CA ASP A 108 -29.94 -54.49 0.56
C ASP A 108 -29.37 -53.67 -0.62
N HIS A 109 -29.79 -52.40 -0.77
CA HIS A 109 -29.40 -51.54 -1.90
C HIS A 109 -28.94 -50.16 -1.41
N ASP A 110 -27.99 -49.55 -2.13
CA ASP A 110 -27.57 -48.16 -1.87
C ASP A 110 -28.57 -47.18 -2.51
N ILE A 111 -28.94 -47.44 -3.77
CA ILE A 111 -29.89 -46.66 -4.57
C ILE A 111 -30.78 -47.63 -5.32
N LEU A 112 -32.09 -47.37 -5.33
CA LEU A 112 -33.08 -48.16 -6.04
C LEU A 112 -33.85 -47.24 -7.00
N LEU A 113 -33.74 -47.49 -8.30
CA LEU A 113 -34.38 -46.75 -9.38
C LEU A 113 -35.48 -47.60 -10.02
N SER A 114 -36.71 -47.10 -10.06
CA SER A 114 -37.85 -47.74 -10.69
C SER A 114 -38.04 -47.20 -12.11
N THR A 115 -38.24 -48.10 -13.07
CA THR A 115 -38.55 -47.73 -14.46
C THR A 115 -40.05 -47.48 -14.70
N GLN A 116 -40.89 -47.58 -13.68
CA GLN A 116 -42.33 -47.35 -13.80
C GLN A 116 -42.65 -45.85 -13.87
N LEU A 117 -43.37 -45.44 -14.91
CA LEU A 117 -43.66 -44.03 -15.21
C LEU A 117 -45.09 -43.57 -14.83
N GLU A 118 -46.01 -44.50 -14.59
CA GLU A 118 -47.41 -44.17 -14.28
C GLU A 118 -47.63 -44.00 -12.77
N ASN A 119 -47.91 -42.79 -12.31
CA ASN A 119 -48.38 -42.58 -10.94
C ASN A 119 -49.84 -43.05 -10.80
N LEU A 120 -50.12 -43.82 -9.76
CA LEU A 120 -51.47 -44.21 -9.36
C LEU A 120 -52.43 -43.00 -9.39
N GLU A 121 -53.58 -43.17 -10.05
CA GLU A 121 -54.71 -42.22 -10.08
C GLU A 121 -54.84 -41.45 -8.76
N THR A 122 -54.43 -40.18 -8.73
CA THR A 122 -54.56 -39.33 -7.55
C THR A 122 -55.32 -38.05 -7.91
N ASP A 123 -56.58 -38.00 -7.47
CA ASP A 123 -57.56 -36.90 -7.63
C ASP A 123 -57.13 -35.54 -7.00
N ASP A 124 -55.90 -35.38 -6.51
CA ASP A 124 -55.49 -34.21 -5.72
C ASP A 124 -54.16 -33.60 -6.23
N HIS A 125 -54.27 -32.70 -7.21
CA HIS A 125 -53.15 -32.03 -7.90
C HIS A 125 -52.31 -31.07 -7.03
N LYS A 126 -52.51 -31.03 -5.71
CA LYS A 126 -51.78 -30.12 -4.80
C LYS A 126 -50.52 -30.75 -4.18
N ILE A 127 -50.13 -31.95 -4.63
CA ILE A 127 -48.91 -32.67 -4.23
C ILE A 127 -48.16 -33.08 -5.51
N GLN A 128 -47.51 -32.18 -6.22
CA GLN A 128 -46.66 -32.55 -7.37
C GLN A 128 -45.45 -33.45 -7.02
N GLN A 129 -45.25 -33.88 -5.76
CA GLN A 129 -43.89 -34.16 -5.25
C GLN A 129 -43.75 -35.26 -4.18
N ARG A 130 -44.66 -36.24 -4.05
CA ARG A 130 -44.45 -37.33 -3.07
C ARG A 130 -43.97 -38.62 -3.72
N PHE A 131 -42.83 -38.51 -4.39
CA PHE A 131 -41.90 -39.59 -4.75
C PHE A 131 -42.23 -40.36 -6.02
N GLU A 132 -41.43 -40.14 -7.06
CA GLU A 132 -41.35 -41.11 -8.14
C GLU A 132 -39.92 -41.56 -8.41
N GLY A 133 -39.83 -42.81 -8.83
CA GLY A 133 -38.66 -43.49 -9.35
C GLY A 133 -37.59 -43.90 -8.34
N THR A 134 -37.04 -42.99 -7.54
CA THR A 134 -35.75 -43.26 -6.86
C THR A 134 -35.81 -43.24 -5.33
N ALA A 135 -35.37 -44.34 -4.71
CA ALA A 135 -35.09 -44.44 -3.29
C ALA A 135 -33.58 -44.47 -3.02
N VAL A 136 -33.14 -43.75 -1.99
CA VAL A 136 -31.74 -43.69 -1.56
C VAL A 136 -31.67 -44.10 -0.09
N ARG A 137 -30.68 -44.91 0.27
CA ARG A 137 -30.48 -45.36 1.65
C ARG A 137 -30.25 -44.17 2.60
N ALA A 138 -30.89 -44.20 3.77
CA ALA A 138 -30.95 -43.05 4.68
C ALA A 138 -29.58 -42.55 5.18
N ASP A 139 -28.60 -43.44 5.39
CA ASP A 139 -27.23 -43.10 5.80
C ASP A 139 -26.47 -42.29 4.75
N LEU A 140 -26.82 -42.45 3.47
CA LEU A 140 -26.24 -41.67 2.37
C LEU A 140 -26.77 -40.24 2.34
N LEU A 141 -27.89 -39.97 3.05
CA LEU A 141 -28.55 -38.67 3.19
C LEU A 141 -28.22 -37.97 4.52
N GLU A 142 -27.93 -38.73 5.60
CA GLU A 142 -27.59 -38.22 6.92
C GLU A 142 -26.15 -37.66 6.98
N GLY A 143 -25.99 -36.36 6.74
CA GLY A 143 -24.69 -35.68 6.83
C GLY A 143 -24.68 -34.24 6.34
N ARG A 144 -25.61 -33.88 5.45
CA ARG A 144 -25.67 -32.53 4.88
C ARG A 144 -26.26 -31.52 5.85
N ASP A 145 -25.58 -30.38 5.94
CA ASP A 145 -26.10 -29.18 6.59
C ASP A 145 -27.33 -28.73 5.80
N ARG A 146 -28.51 -29.00 6.37
CA ARG A 146 -29.88 -28.80 5.83
C ARG A 146 -30.21 -27.33 5.44
N LYS A 147 -29.21 -26.47 5.31
CA LYS A 147 -29.30 -25.00 5.21
C LYS A 147 -28.68 -24.40 3.93
N ALA A 148 -28.02 -25.19 3.08
CA ALA A 148 -27.33 -24.64 1.90
C ALA A 148 -28.12 -24.71 0.59
N TYR A 149 -29.16 -25.54 0.48
CA TYR A 149 -30.01 -25.66 -0.71
C TYR A 149 -31.47 -25.72 -0.30
N ASP A 150 -32.25 -24.75 -0.75
CA ASP A 150 -33.66 -24.58 -0.41
C ASP A 150 -34.60 -25.15 -1.49
N GLU A 151 -34.12 -25.85 -2.55
CA GLU A 151 -35.02 -26.14 -3.69
C GLU A 151 -35.07 -27.55 -4.32
N THR A 152 -34.16 -28.52 -4.06
CA THR A 152 -34.31 -29.87 -4.68
C THR A 152 -33.85 -31.05 -3.81
N ASP A 153 -34.65 -32.12 -3.81
CA ASP A 153 -34.38 -33.40 -3.14
C ASP A 153 -33.40 -34.23 -3.98
N ILE A 154 -32.33 -34.80 -3.40
CA ILE A 154 -31.32 -35.60 -4.13
C ILE A 154 -31.97 -36.76 -4.91
N ARG A 155 -33.03 -37.34 -4.35
CA ARG A 155 -33.81 -38.40 -5.01
C ARG A 155 -34.43 -37.92 -6.33
N PHE A 156 -34.91 -36.68 -6.34
CA PHE A 156 -35.49 -36.03 -7.51
C PHE A 156 -34.43 -35.76 -8.58
N GLU A 157 -33.22 -35.34 -8.19
CA GLU A 157 -32.16 -35.12 -9.17
C GLU A 157 -31.72 -36.40 -9.88
N ILE A 158 -31.68 -37.54 -9.18
CA ILE A 158 -31.36 -38.85 -9.78
C ILE A 158 -32.49 -39.34 -10.68
N ASP A 159 -33.75 -39.20 -10.24
CA ASP A 159 -34.93 -39.57 -11.03
C ASP A 159 -35.06 -38.71 -12.29
N ASN A 160 -34.88 -37.39 -12.18
CA ASN A 160 -34.89 -36.49 -13.32
C ASN A 160 -33.79 -36.84 -14.32
N ALA A 161 -32.58 -37.18 -13.86
CA ALA A 161 -31.53 -37.61 -14.78
C ALA A 161 -31.94 -38.86 -15.59
N PHE A 162 -32.71 -39.79 -15.01
CA PHE A 162 -33.29 -40.91 -15.74
C PHE A 162 -34.37 -40.42 -16.73
N ARG A 163 -35.35 -39.65 -16.25
CA ARG A 163 -36.53 -39.21 -17.01
C ARG A 163 -36.22 -38.21 -18.12
N ASP A 164 -35.35 -37.23 -17.87
CA ASP A 164 -34.87 -36.29 -18.88
C ASP A 164 -34.22 -37.04 -20.04
N ASN A 165 -33.39 -38.05 -19.73
CA ASN A 165 -32.73 -38.85 -20.75
C ASN A 165 -33.70 -39.80 -21.47
N LEU A 166 -34.73 -40.34 -20.80
CA LEU A 166 -35.83 -41.02 -21.48
C LEU A 166 -36.53 -40.09 -22.48
N GLY A 167 -36.74 -38.82 -22.12
CA GLY A 167 -37.29 -37.77 -22.96
C GLY A 167 -36.47 -37.45 -24.21
N LEU A 168 -35.14 -37.65 -24.13
CA LEU A 168 -34.22 -37.60 -25.28
C LEU A 168 -34.23 -38.89 -26.12
N GLY A 169 -35.14 -39.82 -25.80
CA GLY A 169 -35.30 -41.12 -26.45
C GLY A 169 -34.21 -42.12 -26.11
N HIS A 170 -33.50 -41.97 -24.98
CA HIS A 170 -32.59 -42.98 -24.48
C HIS A 170 -33.31 -44.14 -23.80
N GLY A 171 -32.80 -45.35 -23.98
CA GLY A 171 -33.19 -46.53 -23.23
C GLY A 171 -32.12 -46.84 -22.18
N PRO A 172 -31.15 -47.73 -22.46
CA PRO A 172 -30.08 -48.06 -21.52
C PRO A 172 -29.21 -46.85 -21.10
N LYS A 173 -29.06 -45.81 -21.95
CA LYS A 173 -28.31 -44.59 -21.58
C LYS A 173 -28.97 -43.76 -20.46
N SER A 174 -30.30 -43.86 -20.29
CA SER A 174 -31.01 -43.17 -19.20
C SER A 174 -30.60 -43.69 -17.81
N VAL A 175 -30.37 -44.99 -17.68
CA VAL A 175 -29.86 -45.63 -16.46
C VAL A 175 -28.42 -45.18 -16.17
N VAL A 176 -27.59 -45.09 -17.21
CA VAL A 176 -26.21 -44.59 -17.12
C VAL A 176 -26.21 -43.13 -16.64
N ALA A 177 -27.12 -42.29 -17.16
CA ALA A 177 -27.28 -40.91 -16.73
C ALA A 177 -27.64 -40.80 -15.24
N ALA A 178 -28.59 -41.61 -14.78
CA ALA A 178 -28.98 -41.68 -13.37
C ALA A 178 -27.81 -42.13 -12.47
N ALA A 179 -27.01 -43.09 -12.93
CA ALA A 179 -25.80 -43.54 -12.22
C ALA A 179 -24.71 -42.45 -12.16
N GLN A 180 -24.50 -41.72 -13.26
CA GLN A 180 -23.58 -40.57 -13.31
C GLN A 180 -24.05 -39.46 -12.38
N ARG A 181 -25.34 -39.12 -12.42
CA ARG A 181 -25.91 -38.12 -11.52
C ARG A 181 -25.77 -38.55 -10.07
N ALA A 182 -26.13 -39.80 -9.74
CA ALA A 182 -25.94 -40.36 -8.41
C ALA A 182 -24.49 -40.26 -7.90
N ALA A 183 -23.50 -40.54 -8.76
CA ALA A 183 -22.09 -40.43 -8.39
C ALA A 183 -21.68 -39.03 -7.90
N VAL A 184 -22.30 -38.01 -8.50
CA VAL A 184 -22.06 -36.59 -8.25
C VAL A 184 -22.90 -36.09 -7.09
N VAL A 185 -24.22 -36.25 -7.18
CA VAL A 185 -25.16 -35.64 -6.22
C VAL A 185 -25.13 -36.29 -4.86
N LEU A 186 -24.58 -37.50 -4.73
CA LEU A 186 -24.36 -38.16 -3.46
C LEU A 186 -22.98 -37.85 -2.87
N TYR A 187 -22.13 -37.09 -3.55
CA TYR A 187 -20.92 -36.58 -2.94
C TYR A 187 -21.25 -35.46 -1.95
N ASP A 188 -20.65 -35.49 -0.75
CA ASP A 188 -20.73 -34.39 0.23
C ASP A 188 -19.32 -33.87 0.46
N PRO A 189 -18.98 -32.66 -0.03
CA PRO A 189 -17.67 -32.10 0.16
C PRO A 189 -17.43 -31.82 1.64
N PRO A 190 -16.35 -32.35 2.28
CA PRO A 190 -16.02 -31.97 3.64
C PRO A 190 -15.88 -30.45 3.74
N ASN A 191 -16.58 -29.87 4.71
CA ASN A 191 -16.73 -28.43 4.90
C ASN A 191 -15.35 -27.76 5.14
N THR A 192 -14.69 -27.33 4.07
CA THR A 192 -13.42 -26.59 4.09
C THR A 192 -13.68 -25.11 4.28
N ASN A 193 -14.35 -24.75 5.38
CA ASN A 193 -14.87 -23.41 5.63
C ASN A 193 -13.87 -22.29 5.24
N PRO A 194 -14.09 -21.58 4.12
CA PRO A 194 -13.17 -20.55 3.63
C PRO A 194 -13.04 -19.40 4.62
N VAL A 195 -14.09 -19.12 5.38
CA VAL A 195 -14.13 -18.05 6.38
C VAL A 195 -13.09 -18.27 7.47
N PHE A 196 -12.79 -19.52 7.84
CA PHE A 196 -11.75 -19.83 8.82
C PHE A 196 -10.36 -19.37 8.33
N TRP A 197 -9.98 -19.78 7.13
CA TRP A 197 -8.69 -19.42 6.54
C TRP A 197 -8.59 -17.91 6.27
N ILE A 198 -9.67 -17.28 5.78
CA ILE A 198 -9.77 -15.83 5.57
C ILE A 198 -9.56 -15.09 6.90
N SER A 199 -10.24 -15.53 7.96
CA SER A 199 -10.15 -14.89 9.28
C SER A 199 -8.73 -14.99 9.84
N LEU A 200 -8.07 -16.13 9.66
CA LEU A 200 -6.72 -16.37 10.16
C LEU A 200 -5.66 -15.55 9.40
N ILE A 201 -5.77 -15.47 8.08
CA ILE A 201 -4.92 -14.61 7.22
C ILE A 201 -5.12 -13.14 7.61
N ALA A 202 -6.37 -12.68 7.72
CA ALA A 202 -6.69 -11.30 8.06
C ALA A 202 -6.16 -10.93 9.45
N LEU A 203 -6.28 -11.81 10.44
CA LEU A 203 -5.77 -11.59 11.79
C LEU A 203 -4.24 -11.47 11.81
N ALA A 204 -3.52 -12.39 11.16
CA ALA A 204 -2.06 -12.37 11.09
C ALA A 204 -1.53 -11.14 10.31
N ALA A 205 -2.19 -10.79 9.21
CA ALA A 205 -1.83 -9.63 8.39
C ALA A 205 -2.09 -8.30 9.11
N THR A 206 -3.20 -8.20 9.85
CA THR A 206 -3.51 -7.03 10.68
C THR A 206 -2.49 -6.88 11.81
N ALA A 207 -2.13 -7.98 12.49
CA ALA A 207 -1.10 -7.97 13.51
C ALA A 207 0.26 -7.49 12.96
N THR A 208 0.66 -8.00 11.79
CA THR A 208 1.88 -7.58 11.07
C THR A 208 1.87 -6.06 10.82
N THR A 209 0.76 -5.54 10.32
CA THR A 209 0.56 -4.11 10.04
C THR A 209 0.73 -3.26 11.30
N VAL A 210 0.08 -3.65 12.41
CA VAL A 210 0.16 -2.93 13.69
C VAL A 210 1.60 -2.90 14.22
N PHE A 211 2.28 -4.05 14.21
CA PHE A 211 3.66 -4.14 14.70
C PHE A 211 4.65 -3.36 13.83
N LEU A 212 4.52 -3.39 12.50
CA LEU A 212 5.30 -2.57 11.58
C LEU A 212 5.07 -1.07 11.82
N LEU A 213 3.81 -0.66 12.03
CA LEU A 213 3.49 0.73 12.35
C LEU A 213 4.12 1.19 13.67
N MET A 214 4.09 0.34 14.70
CA MET A 214 4.77 0.62 15.97
C MET A 214 6.29 0.75 15.79
N ALA A 215 6.90 -0.15 15.01
CA ALA A 215 8.33 -0.11 14.70
C ALA A 215 8.72 1.14 13.89
N LEU A 216 7.92 1.52 12.90
CA LEU A 216 8.12 2.72 12.09
C LEU A 216 7.99 3.99 12.95
N ARG A 217 6.94 4.10 13.77
CA ARG A 217 6.76 5.23 14.69
C ARG A 217 7.93 5.36 15.66
N TYR A 218 8.42 4.24 16.18
CA TYR A 218 9.60 4.22 17.04
C TYR A 218 10.83 4.78 16.32
N ASN A 219 11.11 4.32 15.09
CA ASN A 219 12.26 4.78 14.29
C ASN A 219 12.17 6.28 13.96
N LEU A 220 11.00 6.75 13.49
CA LEU A 220 10.79 8.15 13.15
C LEU A 220 10.98 9.08 14.35
N ARG A 221 10.48 8.68 15.52
CA ARG A 221 10.66 9.45 16.76
C ARG A 221 12.12 9.47 17.21
N TRP A 222 12.84 8.36 17.06
CA TRP A 222 14.26 8.29 17.37
C TRP A 222 15.08 9.17 16.42
N GLU A 223 14.86 9.08 15.12
CA GLU A 223 15.52 9.91 14.09
C GLU A 223 15.30 11.40 14.32
N ALA A 224 14.09 11.81 14.69
CA ALA A 224 13.80 13.20 15.03
C ALA A 224 14.66 13.71 16.21
N LYS A 225 14.85 12.90 17.26
CA LYS A 225 15.70 13.25 18.40
C LYS A 225 17.19 13.22 18.05
N HIS A 226 17.61 12.22 17.28
CA HIS A 226 18.99 12.09 16.83
C HIS A 226 19.43 13.28 15.97
N ARG A 227 18.61 13.69 14.99
CA ARG A 227 18.89 14.88 14.16
C ARG A 227 19.08 16.14 14.99
N ARG A 228 18.18 16.36 15.94
CA ARG A 228 18.22 17.49 16.87
C ARG A 228 19.51 17.51 17.69
N LEU A 229 19.93 16.34 18.20
CA LEU A 229 21.19 16.19 18.92
C LEU A 229 22.38 16.53 18.03
N VAL A 230 22.48 15.93 16.84
CA VAL A 230 23.61 16.14 15.92
C VAL A 230 23.73 17.61 15.48
N ALA A 231 22.61 18.28 15.20
CA ALA A 231 22.60 19.71 14.88
C ALA A 231 23.12 20.57 16.05
N ALA A 232 22.76 20.25 17.29
CA ALA A 232 23.27 20.96 18.46
C ALA A 232 24.76 20.68 18.71
N GLN A 233 25.21 19.43 18.50
CA GLN A 233 26.62 19.05 18.61
C GLN A 233 27.50 19.79 17.59
N ARG A 234 27.02 20.00 16.36
CA ARG A 234 27.74 20.80 15.38
C ARG A 234 27.89 22.26 15.81
N LYS A 235 26.84 22.87 16.35
CA LYS A 235 26.89 24.25 16.88
C LYS A 235 27.91 24.40 18.00
N LEU A 236 27.96 23.44 18.92
CA LEU A 236 28.98 23.39 19.97
C LEU A 236 30.39 23.30 19.37
N ALA A 237 30.63 22.39 18.41
CA ALA A 237 31.94 22.21 17.81
C ALA A 237 32.44 23.43 17.03
N ARG A 238 31.54 24.16 16.36
CA ARG A 238 31.87 25.43 15.72
C ARG A 238 32.43 26.43 16.74
N VAL A 239 31.75 26.60 17.88
CA VAL A 239 32.21 27.54 18.91
C VAL A 239 33.53 27.09 19.55
N VAL A 240 33.74 25.79 19.72
CA VAL A 240 35.03 25.28 20.21
C VAL A 240 36.17 25.59 19.24
N LEU A 241 35.93 25.50 17.93
CA LEU A 241 36.90 25.88 16.91
C LEU A 241 37.19 27.40 16.97
N ASP A 242 36.14 28.21 17.13
CA ASP A 242 36.25 29.66 17.23
C ASP A 242 36.88 30.14 18.55
N LEU A 243 36.96 29.28 19.58
CA LEU A 243 37.37 29.68 20.94
C LEU A 243 38.81 30.22 21.01
N GLU A 244 39.74 29.68 20.22
CA GLU A 244 41.12 30.19 20.13
C GLU A 244 41.20 31.53 19.41
N ALA A 245 40.40 31.71 18.35
CA ALA A 245 40.30 32.99 17.66
C ALA A 245 39.68 34.04 18.58
N LEU A 246 38.63 33.68 19.32
CA LEU A 246 38.00 34.54 20.32
C LEU A 246 38.96 34.92 21.44
N GLU A 247 39.75 33.97 21.94
CA GLU A 247 40.77 34.24 22.96
C GLU A 247 41.81 35.24 22.45
N ALA A 248 42.30 35.06 21.22
CA ALA A 248 43.22 35.99 20.58
C ALA A 248 42.60 37.40 20.43
N THR A 249 41.34 37.50 19.99
CA THR A 249 40.65 38.80 19.88
C THR A 249 40.38 39.46 21.24
N PHE A 250 40.10 38.67 22.28
CA PHE A 250 39.88 39.17 23.63
C PHE A 250 41.15 39.78 24.23
N TYR A 251 42.30 39.11 24.05
CA TYR A 251 43.58 39.62 24.53
C TYR A 251 44.16 40.74 23.67
N ALA A 252 43.79 40.81 22.38
CA ALA A 252 44.18 41.91 21.50
C ALA A 252 43.57 43.27 21.92
N ALA A 253 42.43 43.27 22.62
CA ALA A 253 41.84 44.50 23.17
C ALA A 253 42.58 44.94 24.47
N PRO A 254 43.02 46.21 24.61
CA PRO A 254 43.70 46.71 25.82
C PRO A 254 42.84 46.55 27.08
N GLU A 255 43.43 46.19 28.22
CA GLU A 255 42.68 45.92 29.47
C GLU A 255 41.82 47.10 29.96
N THR A 256 42.29 48.33 29.75
CA THR A 256 41.60 49.58 30.10
C THR A 256 40.37 49.85 29.23
N GLU A 257 40.30 49.28 28.04
CA GLU A 257 39.23 49.50 27.04
C GLU A 257 38.19 48.38 27.02
N ARG A 258 38.33 47.33 27.85
CA ARG A 258 37.39 46.19 27.92
C ARG A 258 36.17 46.53 28.82
N PRO A 259 34.95 46.68 28.28
CA PRO A 259 33.75 46.93 29.08
C PRO A 259 33.42 45.76 30.02
N GLN A 260 32.70 46.03 31.11
CA GLN A 260 32.26 44.96 32.04
C GLN A 260 31.40 43.89 31.35
N GLY A 261 30.55 44.30 30.39
CA GLY A 261 29.72 43.39 29.59
C GLY A 261 30.55 42.42 28.75
N PHE A 262 31.64 42.90 28.13
CA PHE A 262 32.56 42.07 27.34
C PHE A 262 33.24 40.99 28.19
N ARG A 263 33.76 41.37 29.38
CA ARG A 263 34.38 40.42 30.32
C ARG A 263 33.39 39.37 30.84
N LYS A 264 32.17 39.80 31.17
CA LYS A 264 31.11 38.90 31.65
C LYS A 264 30.69 37.89 30.58
N SER A 265 30.51 38.34 29.34
CA SER A 265 30.17 37.46 28.22
C SER A 265 31.29 36.45 27.91
N TRP A 266 32.57 36.86 28.00
CA TRP A 266 33.71 35.95 27.85
C TRP A 266 33.72 34.83 28.90
N LEU A 267 33.62 35.17 30.19
CA LEU A 267 33.54 34.19 31.27
C LEU A 267 32.32 33.28 31.14
N GLN A 268 31.19 33.83 30.70
CA GLN A 268 29.98 33.06 30.45
C GLN A 268 30.14 32.09 29.28
N LEU A 269 30.82 32.49 28.20
CA LEU A 269 31.11 31.63 27.07
C LEU A 269 32.02 30.45 27.47
N GLN A 270 33.09 30.71 28.22
CA GLN A 270 33.99 29.66 28.72
C GLN A 270 33.26 28.66 29.64
N LYS A 271 32.41 29.16 30.54
CA LYS A 271 31.65 28.30 31.45
C LYS A 271 30.62 27.45 30.68
N LEU A 272 29.84 28.08 29.79
CA LEU A 272 28.80 27.39 29.02
C LEU A 272 29.38 26.36 28.06
N SER A 273 30.51 26.65 27.41
CA SER A 273 31.16 25.68 26.51
C SER A 273 31.63 24.44 27.27
N LEU A 274 32.22 24.62 28.45
CA LEU A 274 32.67 23.53 29.31
C LEU A 274 31.50 22.70 29.86
N ASP A 275 30.43 23.36 30.33
CA ASP A 275 29.24 22.68 30.85
C ASP A 275 28.53 21.87 29.75
N LEU A 276 28.40 22.44 28.54
CA LEU A 276 27.86 21.75 27.36
C LEU A 276 28.70 20.54 26.97
N ALA A 277 30.02 20.72 26.87
CA ALA A 277 30.98 19.67 26.56
C ALA A 277 30.89 18.48 27.53
N ARG A 278 30.75 18.75 28.84
CA ARG A 278 30.56 17.70 29.87
C ARG A 278 29.23 16.97 29.75
N SER A 279 28.16 17.69 29.38
CA SER A 279 26.81 17.10 29.27
C SER A 279 26.61 16.28 27.99
N GLU A 280 27.38 16.55 26.93
CA GLU A 280 27.22 15.96 25.59
C GLU A 280 27.26 14.43 25.60
N SER A 281 28.26 13.83 26.27
CA SER A 281 28.46 12.38 26.28
C SER A 281 27.29 11.65 26.95
N SER A 282 26.88 12.14 28.14
CA SER A 282 25.77 11.56 28.91
C SER A 282 24.43 11.67 28.17
N LEU A 283 24.19 12.76 27.45
CA LEU A 283 22.99 12.95 26.64
C LEU A 283 22.99 12.02 25.42
N THR A 284 24.16 11.87 24.77
CA THR A 284 24.33 10.97 23.63
C THR A 284 24.03 9.53 24.04
N GLU A 285 24.58 9.06 25.15
CA GLU A 285 24.29 7.72 25.67
C GLU A 285 22.79 7.52 25.94
N ARG A 286 22.12 8.52 26.57
CA ARG A 286 20.68 8.45 26.86
C ARG A 286 19.80 8.39 25.61
N VAL A 287 20.19 9.05 24.52
CA VAL A 287 19.48 9.06 23.22
C VAL A 287 19.68 7.74 22.46
N TYR A 288 20.85 7.12 22.57
CA TYR A 288 21.14 5.82 21.95
C TYR A 288 20.65 4.63 22.79
N SER A 289 20.47 4.80 24.09
CA SER A 289 19.92 3.77 24.97
C SER A 289 18.41 3.61 24.80
N ARG A 290 17.99 2.38 24.48
CA ARG A 290 16.58 2.02 24.27
C ARG A 290 15.66 2.33 25.47
N LYS A 291 16.16 2.18 26.70
CA LYS A 291 15.37 2.36 27.93
C LYS A 291 15.11 3.84 28.25
N THR A 292 15.99 4.73 27.78
CA THR A 292 16.00 6.15 28.18
C THR A 292 15.68 7.09 27.02
N ALA A 293 15.84 6.67 25.76
CA ALA A 293 15.67 7.52 24.58
C ALA A 293 14.30 8.22 24.52
N PHE A 294 13.25 7.59 25.05
CA PHE A 294 11.88 8.11 25.01
C PHE A 294 11.35 8.62 26.35
N ARG A 295 12.17 8.66 27.40
CA ARG A 295 11.76 9.28 28.68
C ARG A 295 11.58 10.79 28.49
N ALA A 296 10.61 11.36 29.23
CA ALA A 296 10.35 12.81 29.21
C ALA A 296 11.60 13.61 29.63
N GLN A 297 12.34 13.12 30.64
CA GLN A 297 13.59 13.71 31.10
C GLN A 297 14.63 13.86 29.98
N THR A 298 14.86 12.82 29.16
CA THR A 298 15.81 12.90 28.04
C THR A 298 15.37 13.90 26.98
N ALA A 299 14.07 14.04 26.74
CA ALA A 299 13.55 15.04 25.82
C ALA A 299 13.77 16.46 26.34
N GLN A 300 13.55 16.69 27.64
CA GLN A 300 13.80 17.98 28.29
C GLN A 300 15.29 18.34 28.24
N GLN A 301 16.18 17.41 28.58
CA GLN A 301 17.63 17.61 28.51
C GLN A 301 18.11 17.93 27.08
N LEU A 302 17.52 17.29 26.06
CA LEU A 302 17.84 17.61 24.67
C LEU A 302 17.42 19.03 24.29
N VAL A 303 16.25 19.49 24.74
CA VAL A 303 15.78 20.86 24.51
C VAL A 303 16.67 21.89 25.24
N GLU A 304 17.05 21.61 26.48
CA GLU A 304 17.97 22.44 27.26
C GLU A 304 19.36 22.51 26.59
N PHE A 305 19.87 21.39 26.10
CA PHE A 305 21.13 21.31 25.36
C PHE A 305 21.07 22.11 24.04
N GLU A 306 19.98 21.98 23.27
CA GLU A 306 19.76 22.77 22.06
C GLU A 306 19.71 24.28 22.34
N ALA A 307 18.98 24.69 23.37
CA ALA A 307 18.86 26.10 23.74
C ALA A 307 20.21 26.68 24.19
N SER A 308 20.96 25.90 24.97
CA SER A 308 22.29 26.27 25.46
C SER A 308 23.31 26.33 24.32
N ALA A 309 23.28 25.39 23.37
CA ALA A 309 24.15 25.42 22.19
C ALA A 309 23.85 26.63 21.28
N ARG A 310 22.57 27.00 21.10
CA ARG A 310 22.20 28.22 20.37
C ARG A 310 22.71 29.48 21.06
N LYS A 311 22.51 29.57 22.38
CA LYS A 311 23.02 30.67 23.20
C LYS A 311 24.54 30.78 23.16
N LEU A 312 25.24 29.64 23.13
CA LEU A 312 26.69 29.62 23.00
C LEU A 312 27.14 30.19 21.65
N THR A 313 26.49 29.82 20.55
CA THR A 313 26.79 30.39 19.22
C THR A 313 26.51 31.88 19.16
N SER A 314 25.39 32.35 19.70
CA SER A 314 25.07 33.79 19.72
C SER A 314 26.07 34.60 20.55
N LEU A 315 26.49 34.08 21.71
CA LEU A 315 27.53 34.70 22.53
C LEU A 315 28.89 34.74 21.81
N SER A 316 29.23 33.66 21.10
CA SER A 316 30.46 33.55 20.30
C SER A 316 30.51 34.61 19.20
N ASP A 317 29.45 34.68 18.38
CA ASP A 317 29.36 35.66 17.29
C ASP A 317 29.34 37.11 17.82
N ALA A 318 28.65 37.35 18.94
CA ALA A 318 28.63 38.64 19.62
C ALA A 318 30.02 39.06 20.13
N LEU A 319 30.74 38.14 20.80
CA LEU A 319 32.09 38.38 21.30
C LEU A 319 33.11 38.60 20.19
N MET A 320 32.99 37.87 19.07
CA MET A 320 33.88 38.07 17.92
C MET A 320 33.67 39.45 17.29
N GLY A 321 32.40 39.87 17.16
CA GLY A 321 32.05 41.23 16.70
C GLY A 321 32.56 42.31 17.65
N ALA A 322 32.25 42.22 18.94
CA ALA A 322 32.69 43.19 19.94
C ALA A 322 34.22 43.23 20.10
N GLY A 323 34.87 42.07 20.07
CA GLY A 323 36.32 41.93 20.10
C GLY A 323 36.97 42.62 18.90
N SER A 324 36.39 42.50 17.70
CA SER A 324 36.89 43.22 16.53
C SER A 324 36.84 44.74 16.68
N VAL A 325 35.78 45.27 17.30
CA VAL A 325 35.59 46.71 17.57
C VAL A 325 36.57 47.20 18.64
N HIS A 326 36.68 46.50 19.77
CA HIS A 326 37.57 46.89 20.87
C HIS A 326 39.05 46.68 20.55
N ALA A 327 39.40 45.65 19.77
CA ALA A 327 40.78 45.37 19.33
C ALA A 327 41.17 46.10 18.02
N ARG A 328 40.27 46.90 17.44
CA ARG A 328 40.50 47.72 16.22
C ARG A 328 40.95 46.90 15.01
N LEU A 329 40.37 45.71 14.86
CA LEU A 329 40.68 44.78 13.77
C LEU A 329 39.93 45.18 12.47
N VAL A 330 40.41 44.72 11.33
CA VAL A 330 39.76 44.95 10.03
C VAL A 330 38.43 44.18 9.97
N GLY A 331 37.33 44.85 9.57
CA GLY A 331 35.99 44.23 9.43
C GLY A 331 34.90 44.74 10.38
N THR A 332 35.22 45.74 11.21
CA THR A 332 34.35 46.34 12.24
C THR A 332 33.04 46.96 11.74
N GLY A 333 32.97 47.46 10.49
CA GLY A 333 31.73 47.97 9.89
C GLY A 333 30.60 46.93 9.87
N THR A 334 30.93 45.67 9.61
CA THR A 334 29.95 44.57 9.58
C THR A 334 29.29 44.29 10.93
N THR A 335 29.92 44.70 12.04
CA THR A 335 29.36 44.53 13.40
C THR A 335 28.32 45.61 13.70
N PHE A 336 28.58 46.85 13.30
CA PHE A 336 27.60 47.93 13.43
C PHE A 336 26.43 47.75 12.46
N ASP A 337 26.66 47.18 11.27
CA ASP A 337 25.58 46.78 10.35
C ASP A 337 24.67 45.72 10.98
N ARG A 338 25.24 44.72 11.66
CA ARG A 338 24.45 43.70 12.40
C ARG A 338 23.68 44.30 13.58
N LEU A 339 24.21 45.35 14.19
CA LEU A 339 23.54 46.06 15.29
C LEU A 339 22.43 46.99 14.77
N SER A 340 22.62 47.64 13.62
CA SER A 340 21.67 48.57 13.03
C SER A 340 20.57 47.87 12.21
N ALA A 341 20.84 46.71 11.61
CA ALA A 341 19.89 46.01 10.74
C ALA A 341 18.54 45.67 11.42
N PRO A 342 18.49 45.09 12.64
CA PRO A 342 17.20 44.83 13.30
C PRO A 342 16.41 46.12 13.56
N ILE A 343 17.09 47.21 13.93
CA ILE A 343 16.48 48.52 14.16
C ILE A 343 15.94 49.07 12.84
N ASN A 344 16.72 48.99 11.76
CA ASN A 344 16.35 49.44 10.44
C ASN A 344 15.12 48.70 9.90
N ASP A 345 15.07 47.37 10.05
CA ASP A 345 13.93 46.56 9.62
C ASP A 345 12.65 46.91 10.40
N ALA A 346 12.78 47.02 11.73
CA ALA A 346 11.66 47.40 12.60
C ALA A 346 11.16 48.83 12.29
N MET A 347 12.08 49.76 12.08
CA MET A 347 11.77 51.16 11.74
C MET A 347 11.18 51.30 10.35
N THR A 348 11.69 50.57 9.36
CA THR A 348 11.15 50.59 7.99
C THR A 348 9.71 50.06 7.97
N THR A 349 9.47 48.96 8.68
CA THR A 349 8.12 48.39 8.85
C THR A 349 7.17 49.40 9.50
N LEU A 350 7.62 50.03 10.58
CA LEU A 350 6.88 51.06 11.28
C LEU A 350 6.59 52.28 10.38
N LEU A 351 7.59 52.80 9.67
CA LEU A 351 7.47 53.98 8.81
C LEU A 351 6.48 53.73 7.68
N ILE A 352 6.57 52.57 7.00
CA ILE A 352 5.62 52.19 5.95
C ILE A 352 4.19 52.15 6.52
N ARG A 353 4.00 51.58 7.72
CA ARG A 353 2.67 51.50 8.33
C ARG A 353 2.14 52.88 8.75
N LEU A 354 2.98 53.75 9.29
CA LEU A 354 2.60 55.12 9.68
C LEU A 354 2.28 55.98 8.46
N GLU A 355 2.96 55.79 7.33
CA GLU A 355 2.69 56.48 6.06
C GLU A 355 1.37 56.02 5.41
N GLN A 356 1.01 54.74 5.57
CA GLN A 356 -0.22 54.16 5.03
C GLN A 356 -1.43 54.30 5.97
N ALA A 357 -1.27 54.89 7.15
CA ALA A 357 -2.35 55.04 8.13
C ALA A 357 -3.40 56.07 7.65
N PRO A 358 -4.71 55.73 7.65
CA PRO A 358 -5.76 56.64 7.19
C PRO A 358 -6.03 57.76 8.21
N GLY A 359 -6.04 59.01 7.74
CA GLY A 359 -6.17 60.21 8.59
C GLY A 359 -4.86 60.57 9.30
N ARG A 360 -4.65 61.84 9.65
CA ARG A 360 -3.40 62.40 10.22
C ARG A 360 -3.11 61.87 11.63
N MET A 361 -2.86 60.58 11.78
CA MET A 361 -2.64 59.89 13.05
C MET A 361 -1.30 60.29 13.69
N VAL A 362 -0.31 60.57 12.84
CA VAL A 362 0.98 61.19 13.14
C VAL A 362 1.21 62.29 12.09
N ALA A 363 1.81 63.42 12.49
CA ALA A 363 2.11 64.51 11.56
C ALA A 363 3.27 64.14 10.63
N ASN A 364 3.23 64.53 9.35
CA ASN A 364 4.32 64.24 8.40
C ASN A 364 5.69 64.74 8.89
N GLY A 365 5.74 65.88 9.60
CA GLY A 365 6.97 66.38 10.21
C GLY A 365 7.54 65.47 11.31
N ASP A 366 6.69 64.73 12.02
CA ASP A 366 7.12 63.73 13.02
C ASP A 366 7.64 62.44 12.34
N ILE A 367 7.12 62.07 11.16
CA ILE A 367 7.59 60.94 10.35
C ILE A 367 8.97 61.25 9.75
N GLU A 368 9.16 62.46 9.22
CA GLU A 368 10.47 62.91 8.70
C GLU A 368 11.53 63.00 9.81
N GLN A 369 11.15 63.39 11.03
CA GLN A 369 12.06 63.35 12.19
C GLN A 369 12.53 61.92 12.51
N LEU A 370 11.64 60.93 12.46
CA LEU A 370 12.00 59.52 12.66
C LEU A 370 12.90 58.99 11.54
N ARG A 371 12.62 59.37 10.28
CA ARG A 371 13.44 59.03 9.11
C ARG A 371 14.85 59.63 9.20
N SER A 372 14.95 60.90 9.60
CA SER A 372 16.23 61.58 9.81
C SER A 372 17.04 60.95 10.95
N ALA A 373 16.40 60.63 12.09
CA ALA A 373 17.06 59.98 13.21
C ALA A 373 17.54 58.55 12.86
N LEU A 374 16.78 57.80 12.05
CA LEU A 374 17.23 56.51 11.50
C LEU A 374 18.43 56.70 10.56
N GLY A 375 18.42 57.71 9.70
CA GLY A 375 19.55 58.08 8.84
C GLY A 375 20.81 58.37 9.64
N GLN A 376 20.71 59.17 10.71
CA GLN A 376 21.83 59.46 11.60
C GLN A 376 22.40 58.21 12.29
N LEU A 377 21.56 57.23 12.62
CA LEU A 377 21.99 55.95 13.19
C LEU A 377 22.73 55.09 12.17
N LEU A 378 22.25 55.06 10.91
CA LEU A 378 22.91 54.33 9.82
C LEU A 378 24.22 55.00 9.41
N ASP A 379 24.29 56.33 9.38
CA ASP A 379 25.51 57.09 9.12
C ASP A 379 26.55 56.85 10.23
N ALA A 380 26.11 56.74 11.49
CA ALA A 380 26.98 56.40 12.61
C ALA A 380 27.50 54.95 12.52
N ALA A 381 26.77 54.04 11.87
CA ALA A 381 27.20 52.67 11.61
C ALA A 381 28.19 52.57 10.42
N ALA A 382 28.05 53.45 9.42
CA ALA A 382 28.91 53.50 8.22
C ALA A 382 30.22 54.30 8.39
N GLY A 383 30.36 55.07 9.48
CA GLY A 383 31.54 55.92 9.74
C GLY A 383 32.84 55.13 9.96
N ASP A 384 33.99 55.82 9.87
CA ASP A 384 35.33 55.18 10.00
C ASP A 384 35.44 54.41 11.33
N PRO A 385 35.49 53.07 11.28
CA PRO A 385 35.38 52.25 12.46
C PRO A 385 36.70 52.14 13.24
N LYS A 386 37.77 52.82 12.78
CA LYS A 386 38.99 53.05 13.56
C LYS A 386 38.86 54.19 14.56
N ASN A 387 37.75 54.94 14.54
CA ASN A 387 37.53 56.09 15.40
C ASN A 387 37.16 55.65 16.82
N LEU A 388 37.91 56.15 17.83
CA LEU A 388 37.71 55.87 19.25
C LEU A 388 36.29 56.19 19.76
N GLN A 389 35.58 57.08 19.08
CA GLN A 389 34.24 57.52 19.46
C GLN A 389 33.10 56.79 18.71
N ALA A 390 33.39 55.72 17.93
CA ALA A 390 32.37 55.05 17.12
C ALA A 390 31.20 54.49 17.96
N VAL A 391 31.50 53.81 19.07
CA VAL A 391 30.48 53.26 19.99
C VAL A 391 29.67 54.39 20.64
N GLU A 392 30.31 55.49 21.06
CA GLU A 392 29.62 56.63 21.65
C GLU A 392 28.72 57.37 20.65
N LYS A 393 29.19 57.57 19.41
CA LYS A 393 28.42 58.21 18.34
C LYS A 393 27.19 57.38 18.00
N TRP A 394 27.34 56.06 17.89
CA TRP A 394 26.23 55.14 17.66
C TRP A 394 25.23 55.17 18.83
N GLN A 395 25.71 55.16 20.08
CA GLN A 395 24.86 55.23 21.27
C GLN A 395 24.05 56.54 21.33
N ARG A 396 24.67 57.68 21.00
CA ARG A 396 23.98 58.98 20.95
C ARG A 396 22.90 59.00 19.87
N ALA A 397 23.18 58.45 18.68
CA ALA A 397 22.20 58.34 17.61
C ALA A 397 21.01 57.43 18.00
N GLU A 398 21.27 56.31 18.66
CA GLU A 398 20.22 55.44 19.18
C GLU A 398 19.36 56.12 20.25
N GLN A 399 19.98 56.83 21.20
CA GLN A 399 19.26 57.57 22.23
C GLN A 399 18.32 58.61 21.62
N HIS A 400 18.80 59.36 20.62
CA HIS A 400 17.98 60.33 19.91
C HIS A 400 16.76 59.67 19.22
N LEU A 401 16.96 58.52 18.57
CA LEU A 401 15.88 57.75 17.97
C LEU A 401 14.86 57.25 19.02
N VAL A 402 15.34 56.74 20.15
CA VAL A 402 14.49 56.25 21.26
C VAL A 402 13.65 57.37 21.89
N GLU A 403 14.22 58.56 22.05
CA GLU A 403 13.48 59.74 22.54
C GLU A 403 12.29 60.08 21.64
N LEU A 404 12.50 60.09 20.32
CA LEU A 404 11.44 60.34 19.34
C LEU A 404 10.40 59.22 19.34
N LEU A 405 10.81 57.95 19.35
CA LEU A 405 9.89 56.80 19.42
C LEU A 405 9.04 56.84 20.68
N THR A 406 9.62 57.18 21.82
CA THR A 406 8.91 57.28 23.11
C THR A 406 7.90 58.43 23.11
N LYS A 407 8.25 59.56 22.49
CA LYS A 407 7.34 60.70 22.30
C LYS A 407 6.14 60.28 21.45
N GLN A 408 6.36 59.58 20.34
CA GLN A 408 5.26 59.11 19.47
C GLN A 408 4.40 58.03 20.13
N LYS A 409 5.02 57.08 20.84
CA LYS A 409 4.32 56.08 21.64
C LYS A 409 3.31 56.70 22.61
N LYS A 410 3.68 57.78 23.32
CA LYS A 410 2.77 58.50 24.23
C LYS A 410 1.61 59.20 23.52
N LYS A 411 1.76 59.55 22.24
CA LYS A 411 0.69 60.16 21.43
C LYS A 411 -0.25 59.07 20.89
N ILE A 412 0.29 58.00 20.31
CA ILE A 412 -0.48 56.91 19.70
C ILE A 412 -1.27 56.12 20.76
N SER A 413 -0.73 55.95 21.97
CA SER A 413 -1.45 55.24 23.05
C SER A 413 -2.70 55.95 23.57
N ARG A 414 -2.95 57.21 23.17
CA ARG A 414 -4.15 57.98 23.54
C ARG A 414 -5.35 57.68 22.64
N TYR A 415 -5.16 57.01 21.50
CA TYR A 415 -6.23 56.67 20.57
C TYR A 415 -7.07 55.47 21.09
N PRO A 416 -8.37 55.40 20.78
CA PRO A 416 -9.19 54.21 21.03
C PRO A 416 -8.56 53.01 20.33
N HIS A 417 -8.35 51.90 21.05
CA HIS A 417 -7.61 50.70 20.63
C HIS A 417 -6.07 50.77 20.64
N GLY A 418 -5.46 51.89 21.06
CA GLY A 418 -3.99 52.03 21.23
C GLY A 418 -3.40 51.37 22.48
N LYS A 419 -3.87 50.19 22.87
CA LYS A 419 -3.37 49.44 24.03
C LYS A 419 -2.99 48.02 23.63
N VAL A 420 -1.68 47.76 23.54
CA VAL A 420 -1.12 46.44 23.24
C VAL A 420 -0.09 46.09 24.32
N ALA A 421 -0.03 44.81 24.69
CA ALA A 421 1.07 44.30 25.51
C ALA A 421 2.40 44.53 24.77
N ALA A 422 3.45 44.90 25.49
CA ALA A 422 4.76 45.08 24.87
C ALA A 422 5.17 43.80 24.13
N PRO A 423 5.59 43.88 22.85
CA PRO A 423 6.03 42.72 22.10
C PRO A 423 7.25 42.07 22.79
N ALA A 424 7.54 40.83 22.42
CA ALA A 424 8.77 40.17 22.85
C ALA A 424 9.96 41.09 22.56
N GLY A 425 10.80 41.35 23.58
CA GLY A 425 11.94 42.24 23.46
C GLY A 425 12.94 41.80 22.39
N ALA A 426 13.96 42.62 22.13
CA ALA A 426 14.87 42.43 21.02
C ALA A 426 15.47 41.02 20.90
N PRO A 427 15.82 40.56 19.67
CA PRO A 427 16.47 39.28 19.47
C PRO A 427 17.64 39.07 20.45
N GLN A 428 17.80 37.86 20.95
CA GLN A 428 18.82 37.57 21.96
C GLN A 428 20.23 37.88 21.45
N GLU A 429 20.51 37.58 20.18
CA GLU A 429 21.76 37.90 19.47
C GLU A 429 22.07 39.40 19.48
N TYR A 430 21.06 40.25 19.19
CA TYR A 430 21.20 41.71 19.23
C TYR A 430 21.51 42.21 20.65
N ARG A 431 20.80 41.68 21.67
CA ARG A 431 21.04 42.07 23.07
C ARG A 431 22.42 41.65 23.55
N GLU A 432 22.84 40.43 23.22
CA GLU A 432 24.17 39.91 23.57
C GLU A 432 25.26 40.75 22.92
N LEU A 433 25.14 41.08 21.63
CA LEU A 433 26.07 41.97 20.93
C LEU A 433 26.14 43.36 21.59
N LYS A 434 24.99 43.98 21.86
CA LYS A 434 24.90 45.29 22.51
C LYS A 434 25.57 45.30 23.89
N THR A 435 25.28 44.30 24.72
CA THR A 435 25.95 44.15 26.03
C THR A 435 27.45 43.93 25.92
N SER A 436 27.91 43.14 24.93
CA SER A 436 29.34 42.89 24.71
C SER A 436 30.11 44.12 24.23
N LEU A 437 29.46 45.05 23.52
CA LEU A 437 30.01 46.36 23.13
C LEU A 437 30.03 47.38 24.29
N GLY A 438 29.48 47.03 25.46
CA GLY A 438 29.36 47.94 26.61
C GLY A 438 28.14 48.86 26.56
N LEU A 439 27.19 48.60 25.66
CA LEU A 439 25.97 49.39 25.48
C LEU A 439 24.82 48.84 26.34
N ASP A 440 23.90 49.72 26.74
CA ASP A 440 22.75 49.37 27.58
C ASP A 440 21.67 48.64 26.75
N ALA A 441 21.46 47.36 27.04
CA ALA A 441 20.46 46.51 26.39
C ALA A 441 19.11 46.44 27.15
N SER A 442 18.88 47.34 28.11
CA SER A 442 17.58 47.44 28.78
C SER A 442 16.48 47.88 27.81
N THR A 443 15.31 47.27 27.93
CA THR A 443 14.17 47.48 27.00
C THR A 443 13.69 48.93 26.94
N GLY A 444 13.95 49.74 27.97
CA GLY A 444 13.59 51.16 28.00
C GLY A 444 14.47 52.06 27.13
N ARG A 445 15.71 51.64 26.83
CA ARG A 445 16.70 52.42 26.07
C ARG A 445 17.09 51.76 24.74
N ASP A 446 16.34 50.74 24.32
CA ASP A 446 16.58 49.96 23.12
C ASP A 446 15.75 50.50 21.94
N GLY A 447 16.43 50.87 20.84
CA GLY A 447 15.79 51.36 19.63
C GLY A 447 14.86 50.33 18.98
N TYR A 448 15.25 49.05 18.94
CA TYR A 448 14.44 47.98 18.37
C TYR A 448 13.16 47.77 19.18
N ALA A 449 13.29 47.64 20.50
CA ALA A 449 12.14 47.34 21.36
C ALA A 449 11.10 48.47 21.33
N ASN A 450 11.54 49.73 21.27
CA ASN A 450 10.65 50.88 21.17
C ASN A 450 10.02 51.00 19.77
N ALA A 451 10.76 50.69 18.69
CA ALA A 451 10.22 50.67 17.33
C ALA A 451 9.18 49.55 17.14
N ALA A 452 9.50 48.33 17.56
CA ALA A 452 8.60 47.19 17.50
C ALA A 452 7.33 47.40 18.35
N TYR A 453 7.46 48.05 19.51
CA TYR A 453 6.30 48.34 20.33
C TYR A 453 5.40 49.42 19.70
N LEU A 454 6.00 50.46 19.14
CA LEU A 454 5.25 51.48 18.41
C LEU A 454 4.56 50.89 17.17
N ASP A 455 5.22 49.95 16.49
CA ASP A 455 4.66 49.24 15.33
C ASP A 455 3.46 48.37 15.72
N ALA A 456 3.55 47.64 16.83
CA ALA A 456 2.45 46.86 17.37
C ALA A 456 1.26 47.74 17.79
N LEU A 457 1.52 48.90 18.39
CA LEU A 457 0.50 49.89 18.72
C LEU A 457 -0.17 50.45 17.46
N ALA A 458 0.62 50.81 16.44
CA ALA A 458 0.08 51.24 15.15
C ALA A 458 -0.78 50.15 14.52
N LYS A 459 -0.30 48.89 14.50
CA LYS A 459 -1.03 47.72 13.99
C LYS A 459 -2.40 47.54 14.64
N SER A 460 -2.46 47.70 15.96
CA SER A 460 -3.71 47.51 16.70
C SER A 460 -4.80 48.51 16.33
N ILE A 461 -4.41 49.67 15.79
CA ILE A 461 -5.33 50.72 15.40
C ILE A 461 -5.61 50.69 13.89
N THR A 462 -4.61 50.36 13.06
CA THR A 462 -4.75 50.35 11.59
C THR A 462 -5.14 49.00 10.99
N GLY A 463 -5.03 47.89 11.73
CA GLY A 463 -5.25 46.53 11.22
C GLY A 463 -4.06 45.95 10.44
N GLU A 464 -4.24 44.76 9.84
CA GLU A 464 -3.23 44.07 9.01
C GLU A 464 -3.09 44.73 7.63
N THR A 465 -2.37 45.85 7.58
CA THR A 465 -2.17 46.64 6.36
C THR A 465 -1.02 46.16 5.49
N LEU A 466 -0.03 45.45 6.05
CA LEU A 466 1.15 44.97 5.30
C LEU A 466 0.95 43.55 4.75
N GLU A 467 1.46 43.28 3.54
CA GLU A 467 1.43 41.95 2.91
C GLU A 467 2.21 40.88 3.71
N SER A 468 3.25 41.32 4.42
CA SER A 468 4.03 40.50 5.36
C SER A 468 3.20 40.01 6.55
N ASP A 469 2.23 40.80 7.02
CA ASP A 469 1.31 40.38 8.08
C ASP A 469 0.42 39.22 7.60
N ARG A 470 -0.14 39.33 6.38
CA ARG A 470 -1.03 38.31 5.80
C ARG A 470 -0.33 36.97 5.53
N LYS A 471 0.92 37.00 5.06
CA LYS A 471 1.74 35.78 4.82
C LYS A 471 2.05 35.02 6.12
N THR A 472 2.29 35.74 7.21
CA THR A 472 2.59 35.15 8.52
C THR A 472 1.36 34.44 9.09
N THR A 473 0.17 35.06 8.98
CA THR A 473 -1.11 34.47 9.40
C THR A 473 -1.51 33.26 8.54
N ALA A 474 -1.25 33.29 7.22
CA ALA A 474 -1.48 32.17 6.31
C ALA A 474 -0.54 30.98 6.58
N ARG A 475 0.72 31.25 6.94
CA ARG A 475 1.71 30.22 7.30
C ARG A 475 1.38 29.54 8.64
N GLN A 476 0.90 30.29 9.62
CA GLN A 476 0.37 29.71 10.87
C GLN A 476 -0.89 28.86 10.64
N ARG A 477 -1.80 29.29 9.75
CA ARG A 477 -2.97 28.48 9.37
C ARG A 477 -2.58 27.18 8.65
N THR A 478 -1.61 27.23 7.75
CA THR A 478 -1.16 26.05 6.97
C THR A 478 -0.30 25.08 7.79
N GLU A 479 0.52 25.56 8.74
CA GLU A 479 1.26 24.69 9.68
C GLU A 479 0.34 23.97 10.68
N SER A 480 -0.79 24.57 11.05
CA SER A 480 -1.85 23.90 11.84
C SER A 480 -2.61 22.82 11.04
N ALA A 481 -2.65 22.95 9.71
CA ALA A 481 -3.34 22.03 8.79
C ALA A 481 -2.50 20.81 8.37
N TYR A 482 -1.21 20.75 8.73
CA TYR A 482 -0.32 19.64 8.41
C TYR A 482 -0.22 18.61 9.55
N ARG A 483 -1.35 18.28 10.19
CA ARG A 483 -1.55 16.95 10.78
C ARG A 483 -2.30 16.14 9.74
N PRO A 484 -1.80 14.98 9.29
CA PRO A 484 -2.58 14.14 8.38
C PRO A 484 -3.88 13.78 9.11
N SER A 485 -5.00 14.34 8.66
CA SER A 485 -6.31 14.03 9.19
C SER A 485 -6.59 12.56 8.91
N GLY A 486 -7.24 11.86 9.84
CA GLY A 486 -7.62 10.45 9.67
C GLY A 486 -8.36 10.20 8.35
N ALA A 487 -9.06 11.21 7.83
CA ALA A 487 -9.75 11.19 6.54
C ALA A 487 -8.84 10.90 5.34
N ARG A 488 -7.63 11.49 5.24
CA ARG A 488 -6.73 11.22 4.10
C ARG A 488 -6.19 9.79 4.15
N LEU A 489 -5.96 9.27 5.36
CA LEU A 489 -5.49 7.91 5.54
C LEU A 489 -6.62 6.91 5.24
N ALA A 490 -7.86 7.23 5.63
CA ALA A 490 -9.04 6.46 5.26
C ALA A 490 -9.22 6.41 3.74
N VAL A 491 -9.21 7.56 3.05
CA VAL A 491 -9.32 7.61 1.58
C VAL A 491 -8.23 6.80 0.89
N MET A 492 -6.99 6.86 1.38
CA MET A 492 -5.89 6.08 0.81
C MET A 492 -6.08 4.57 1.01
N LEU A 493 -6.54 4.15 2.20
CA LEU A 493 -6.83 2.74 2.48
C LEU A 493 -8.04 2.24 1.66
N THR A 494 -9.09 3.05 1.52
CA THR A 494 -10.25 2.72 0.68
C THR A 494 -9.86 2.60 -0.79
N ALA A 495 -9.04 3.51 -1.31
CA ALA A 495 -8.52 3.40 -2.68
C ALA A 495 -7.68 2.13 -2.88
N LEU A 496 -6.88 1.75 -1.88
CA LEU A 496 -6.08 0.53 -1.92
C LEU A 496 -6.95 -0.74 -1.89
N LEU A 497 -8.04 -0.71 -1.12
CA LEU A 497 -9.03 -1.79 -1.07
C LEU A 497 -9.71 -1.95 -2.44
N LEU A 498 -10.14 -0.84 -3.05
CA LEU A 498 -10.74 -0.85 -4.39
C LEU A 498 -9.79 -1.41 -5.45
N VAL A 499 -8.49 -1.07 -5.39
CA VAL A 499 -7.48 -1.64 -6.28
C VAL A 499 -7.31 -3.15 -6.07
N GLY A 500 -7.48 -3.66 -4.84
CA GLY A 500 -7.45 -5.10 -4.55
C GLY A 500 -8.70 -5.84 -5.02
N MET A 501 -9.86 -5.18 -5.05
CA MET A 501 -11.13 -5.75 -5.53
C MET A 501 -11.12 -6.05 -7.02
N ILE A 502 -10.43 -5.27 -7.85
CA ILE A 502 -10.40 -5.48 -9.32
C ILE A 502 -9.76 -6.83 -9.70
N PRO A 503 -8.50 -7.13 -9.33
CA PRO A 503 -7.90 -8.42 -9.64
C PRO A 503 -8.58 -9.57 -8.90
N ALA A 504 -9.12 -9.34 -7.70
CA ALA A 504 -9.92 -10.34 -6.99
C ALA A 504 -11.19 -10.70 -7.75
N GLY A 505 -11.92 -9.71 -8.29
CA GLY A 505 -13.10 -9.91 -9.11
C GLY A 505 -12.80 -10.66 -10.40
N ILE A 506 -11.76 -10.26 -11.13
CA ILE A 506 -11.33 -10.94 -12.36
C ILE A 506 -10.94 -12.39 -12.06
N THR A 507 -10.12 -12.62 -11.02
CA THR A 507 -9.65 -13.97 -10.68
C THR A 507 -10.78 -14.85 -10.18
N ALA A 508 -11.71 -14.31 -9.37
CA ALA A 508 -12.86 -15.05 -8.90
C ALA A 508 -13.87 -15.34 -10.01
N ALA A 509 -14.10 -14.39 -10.93
CA ALA A 509 -14.96 -14.59 -12.09
C ALA A 509 -14.40 -15.71 -12.98
N ASN A 510 -13.13 -15.63 -13.39
CA ASN A 510 -12.51 -16.65 -14.25
C ASN A 510 -12.46 -18.06 -13.63
N VAL A 511 -12.61 -18.19 -12.31
CA VAL A 511 -12.59 -19.48 -11.59
C VAL A 511 -14.00 -20.03 -11.39
N VAL A 512 -15.03 -19.18 -11.40
CA VAL A 512 -16.44 -19.51 -11.12
C VAL A 512 -17.33 -19.15 -12.33
N GLU A 513 -16.77 -19.03 -13.53
CA GLU A 513 -17.51 -18.56 -14.70
C GLU A 513 -18.45 -19.65 -15.22
N ASP A 514 -19.75 -19.37 -15.25
CA ASP A 514 -20.72 -20.17 -16.00
C ASP A 514 -20.45 -20.02 -17.50
N PRO A 515 -20.49 -21.09 -18.30
CA PRO A 515 -20.41 -21.00 -19.74
C PRO A 515 -21.65 -20.27 -20.31
N PHE A 516 -21.45 -19.02 -20.75
CA PHE A 516 -22.45 -18.28 -21.53
C PHE A 516 -22.41 -18.74 -23.00
N PRO A 517 -23.53 -19.22 -23.57
CA PRO A 517 -23.62 -19.63 -24.96
C PRO A 517 -23.60 -18.41 -25.86
N ASP A 518 -22.89 -18.53 -26.97
CA ASP A 518 -22.81 -17.50 -27.99
C ASP A 518 -24.09 -17.52 -28.84
N ARG A 519 -24.95 -16.51 -28.67
CA ARG A 519 -26.21 -16.32 -29.41
C ARG A 519 -26.04 -15.42 -30.63
N GLU A 520 -24.81 -15.23 -31.11
CA GLU A 520 -24.49 -14.53 -32.36
C GLU A 520 -24.11 -15.52 -33.49
N GLY A 521 -24.56 -16.78 -33.37
CA GLY A 521 -24.27 -17.86 -34.33
C GLY A 521 -25.00 -17.71 -35.67
N THR A 522 -24.65 -18.58 -36.61
CA THR A 522 -25.15 -18.58 -38.00
C THR A 522 -25.68 -19.96 -38.44
N GLY A 523 -25.87 -20.90 -37.51
CA GLY A 523 -26.19 -22.30 -37.80
C GLY A 523 -25.00 -23.12 -38.30
N ARG A 524 -23.76 -22.64 -38.11
CA ARG A 524 -22.57 -23.33 -38.61
C ARG A 524 -22.41 -24.67 -37.90
N GLY A 525 -22.29 -25.74 -38.70
CA GLY A 525 -22.09 -27.10 -38.20
C GLY A 525 -23.37 -27.93 -38.08
N ALA A 526 -24.55 -27.32 -38.20
CA ALA A 526 -25.81 -28.05 -38.36
C ALA A 526 -25.91 -28.65 -39.78
N GLN A 527 -26.17 -29.95 -39.88
CA GLN A 527 -26.47 -30.64 -41.14
C GLN A 527 -27.85 -31.27 -41.02
N LEU A 528 -28.83 -30.71 -41.75
CA LEU A 528 -30.23 -31.13 -41.68
C LEU A 528 -30.58 -32.04 -42.86
N GLU A 529 -31.23 -33.17 -42.56
CA GLU A 529 -31.85 -34.05 -43.54
C GLU A 529 -33.35 -34.11 -43.23
N ILE A 530 -34.20 -33.76 -44.19
CA ILE A 530 -35.65 -33.67 -43.98
C ILE A 530 -36.32 -34.92 -44.54
N ASP A 531 -36.93 -35.71 -43.66
CA ASP A 531 -37.83 -36.80 -43.99
C ASP A 531 -39.28 -36.32 -43.83
N ASP A 532 -39.73 -35.56 -44.83
CA ASP A 532 -41.06 -34.96 -44.89
C ASP A 532 -41.87 -35.53 -46.08
N PRO A 533 -42.94 -36.31 -45.82
CA PRO A 533 -43.82 -36.82 -46.87
C PRO A 533 -44.54 -35.72 -47.68
N SER A 534 -44.73 -34.53 -47.11
CA SER A 534 -45.42 -33.40 -47.75
C SER A 534 -44.49 -32.51 -48.60
N GLY A 535 -43.21 -32.43 -48.23
CA GLY A 535 -42.19 -31.65 -48.90
C GLY A 535 -42.33 -30.13 -48.71
N GLU A 536 -42.99 -29.71 -47.62
CA GLU A 536 -43.28 -28.29 -47.34
C GLU A 536 -42.14 -27.59 -46.57
N LEU A 537 -41.29 -28.33 -45.87
CA LEU A 537 -40.17 -27.78 -45.09
C LEU A 537 -38.91 -27.50 -45.91
N SER A 538 -38.18 -26.44 -45.55
CA SER A 538 -36.88 -26.11 -46.16
C SER A 538 -35.74 -26.04 -45.15
N ASP A 539 -34.68 -26.80 -45.41
CA ASP A 539 -33.42 -26.77 -44.65
C ASP A 539 -32.79 -25.37 -44.60
N THR A 540 -32.83 -24.65 -45.72
CA THR A 540 -32.30 -23.28 -45.81
C THR A 540 -33.09 -22.27 -45.00
N GLU A 541 -34.40 -22.47 -44.85
CA GLU A 541 -35.27 -21.59 -44.07
C GLU A 541 -35.11 -21.86 -42.57
N ILE A 542 -34.99 -23.12 -42.16
CA ILE A 542 -34.67 -23.50 -40.78
C ILE A 542 -33.31 -22.93 -40.35
N ILE A 543 -32.24 -23.14 -41.12
CA ILE A 543 -30.89 -22.62 -40.80
C ILE A 543 -30.89 -21.09 -40.71
N ARG A 544 -31.72 -20.41 -41.50
CA ARG A 544 -31.80 -18.93 -41.50
C ARG A 544 -32.35 -18.38 -40.18
N TYR A 545 -33.18 -19.13 -39.48
CA TYR A 545 -33.77 -18.72 -38.19
C TYR A 545 -32.96 -19.18 -36.99
N MET A 546 -31.82 -19.85 -37.19
CA MET A 546 -30.93 -20.25 -36.10
C MET A 546 -30.03 -19.10 -35.64
N ASP A 547 -29.88 -18.96 -34.33
CA ASP A 547 -29.03 -17.97 -33.67
C ASP A 547 -27.78 -18.59 -33.02
N THR A 548 -27.55 -19.91 -33.17
CA THR A 548 -26.43 -20.62 -32.55
C THR A 548 -25.54 -21.37 -33.54
N ASP A 549 -24.28 -21.60 -33.16
CA ASP A 549 -23.32 -22.44 -33.90
C ASP A 549 -23.05 -23.75 -33.13
N PHE A 550 -22.87 -24.85 -33.86
CA PHE A 550 -22.54 -26.15 -33.27
C PHE A 550 -21.03 -26.28 -33.02
N PRO A 551 -20.61 -26.72 -31.81
CA PRO A 551 -19.19 -26.92 -31.50
C PRO A 551 -18.58 -28.09 -32.29
N VAL A 552 -19.40 -29.08 -32.66
CA VAL A 552 -19.03 -30.24 -33.48
C VAL A 552 -20.08 -30.40 -34.59
N PRO A 553 -19.69 -30.71 -35.84
CA PRO A 553 -20.68 -30.94 -36.90
C PRO A 553 -21.64 -32.08 -36.54
N THR A 554 -22.94 -31.77 -36.48
CA THR A 554 -23.99 -32.72 -36.07
C THR A 554 -24.97 -32.92 -37.21
N ASN A 555 -25.24 -34.19 -37.54
CA ASN A 555 -26.25 -34.53 -38.54
C ASN A 555 -27.57 -34.78 -37.84
N MET A 556 -28.61 -34.07 -38.25
CA MET A 556 -29.94 -34.13 -37.65
C MET A 556 -30.96 -34.50 -38.72
N VAL A 557 -31.74 -35.55 -38.46
CA VAL A 557 -32.85 -35.95 -39.31
C VAL A 557 -34.14 -35.36 -38.76
N ILE A 558 -34.83 -34.55 -39.55
CA ILE A 558 -36.15 -34.00 -39.21
C ILE A 558 -37.19 -35.01 -39.70
N ALA A 559 -37.83 -35.72 -38.77
CA ALA A 559 -38.79 -36.78 -39.07
C ALA A 559 -40.21 -36.23 -38.92
N VAL A 560 -40.86 -35.92 -40.04
CA VAL A 560 -42.23 -35.36 -40.04
C VAL A 560 -43.26 -36.47 -40.11
N ARG A 561 -44.17 -36.53 -39.14
CA ARG A 561 -45.25 -37.53 -39.06
C ARG A 561 -46.59 -36.87 -38.78
N ASP A 562 -47.66 -37.60 -39.07
CA ASP A 562 -49.03 -37.21 -38.76
C ASP A 562 -49.26 -37.28 -37.23
N ALA A 563 -49.67 -36.16 -36.61
CA ALA A 563 -49.85 -36.03 -35.18
C ALA A 563 -50.95 -36.96 -34.68
N GLU A 564 -52.08 -37.01 -35.38
CA GLU A 564 -53.24 -37.82 -35.02
C GLU A 564 -52.96 -39.34 -35.11
N ALA A 565 -51.95 -39.74 -35.88
CA ALA A 565 -51.52 -41.14 -36.01
C ALA A 565 -50.47 -41.59 -34.97
N TYR A 566 -49.79 -40.64 -34.33
CA TYR A 566 -48.70 -40.92 -33.38
C TYR A 566 -49.02 -40.42 -31.96
N LEU A 567 -49.84 -39.41 -31.77
CA LEU A 567 -50.08 -38.80 -30.47
C LEU A 567 -51.55 -38.95 -30.06
N ASP A 568 -51.76 -39.38 -28.82
CA ASP A 568 -53.07 -39.32 -28.17
C ASP A 568 -53.29 -37.91 -27.62
N LEU A 569 -53.84 -37.03 -28.47
CA LEU A 569 -54.11 -35.63 -28.16
C LEU A 569 -55.38 -35.48 -27.32
N ARG A 570 -55.31 -34.66 -26.27
CA ARG A 570 -56.41 -34.30 -25.36
C ARG A 570 -56.62 -32.80 -25.35
N THR A 571 -57.87 -32.37 -25.22
CA THR A 571 -58.20 -30.95 -25.03
C THR A 571 -58.32 -30.67 -23.54
N ASP A 572 -57.37 -29.95 -22.95
CA ASP A 572 -57.46 -29.45 -21.57
C ASP A 572 -58.61 -28.44 -21.46
N PRO A 573 -59.19 -28.20 -20.27
CA PRO A 573 -60.64 -28.14 -20.00
C PRO A 573 -61.51 -27.53 -21.11
N PRO A 574 -62.73 -28.07 -21.34
CA PRO A 574 -63.56 -27.75 -22.50
C PRO A 574 -63.68 -26.24 -22.75
N GLY A 575 -63.09 -25.77 -23.85
CA GLY A 575 -62.96 -24.35 -24.20
C GLY A 575 -61.52 -23.81 -24.30
N SER A 576 -60.50 -24.61 -23.97
CA SER A 576 -59.09 -24.27 -24.25
C SER A 576 -58.77 -24.32 -25.75
N GLU A 577 -57.97 -23.37 -26.23
CA GLU A 577 -57.34 -23.39 -27.57
C GLU A 577 -56.07 -24.27 -27.58
N TYR A 578 -55.64 -24.78 -26.43
CA TYR A 578 -54.45 -25.61 -26.28
C TYR A 578 -54.81 -27.09 -26.09
N ARG A 579 -54.15 -27.96 -26.86
CA ARG A 579 -54.15 -29.42 -26.68
C ARG A 579 -52.92 -29.85 -25.88
N SER A 580 -53.04 -30.95 -25.15
CA SER A 580 -51.94 -31.69 -24.51
C SER A 580 -51.86 -33.08 -25.12
N ALA A 581 -50.68 -33.71 -25.09
CA ALA A 581 -50.52 -35.12 -25.44
C ALA A 581 -50.49 -35.95 -24.16
N GLU A 582 -50.98 -37.19 -24.20
CA GLU A 582 -50.73 -38.11 -23.09
C GLU A 582 -49.21 -38.39 -22.94
N PRO A 583 -48.60 -38.22 -21.74
CA PRO A 583 -47.16 -38.37 -21.53
C PRO A 583 -46.56 -39.66 -22.09
N LEU A 584 -47.21 -40.80 -21.82
CA LEU A 584 -46.76 -42.11 -22.29
C LEU A 584 -46.89 -42.25 -23.82
N SER A 585 -47.94 -41.66 -24.41
CA SER A 585 -48.16 -41.65 -25.86
C SER A 585 -47.04 -40.88 -26.57
N LEU A 586 -46.66 -39.72 -26.04
CA LEU A 586 -45.55 -38.91 -26.55
C LEU A 586 -44.21 -39.68 -26.46
N LEU A 587 -43.88 -40.24 -25.30
CA LEU A 587 -42.64 -41.03 -25.12
C LEU A 587 -42.57 -42.27 -26.02
N THR A 588 -43.69 -42.98 -26.17
CA THR A 588 -43.79 -44.15 -27.04
C THR A 588 -43.58 -43.75 -28.50
N SER A 589 -44.09 -42.60 -28.90
CA SER A 589 -43.93 -42.08 -30.26
C SER A 589 -42.53 -41.59 -30.58
N LEU A 590 -41.83 -40.99 -29.61
CA LEU A 590 -40.39 -40.71 -29.76
C LEU A 590 -39.60 -42.00 -30.04
N HIS A 591 -39.85 -43.06 -29.27
CA HIS A 591 -39.19 -44.36 -29.46
C HIS A 591 -39.59 -45.06 -30.76
N ARG A 592 -40.85 -44.91 -31.19
CA ARG A 592 -41.34 -45.43 -32.46
C ARG A 592 -40.63 -44.75 -33.63
N ILE A 593 -40.55 -43.42 -33.64
CA ILE A 593 -39.83 -42.64 -34.65
C ILE A 593 -38.35 -43.04 -34.68
N LYS A 594 -37.71 -43.17 -33.51
CA LYS A 594 -36.31 -43.64 -33.41
C LYS A 594 -36.09 -44.97 -34.13
N GLN A 595 -37.04 -45.91 -34.05
CA GLN A 595 -36.94 -47.24 -34.66
C GLN A 595 -37.14 -47.24 -36.19
N GLU A 596 -37.71 -46.19 -36.76
CA GLU A 596 -37.89 -46.05 -38.22
C GLU A 596 -36.57 -45.80 -38.96
N PHE A 597 -35.52 -45.38 -38.24
CA PHE A 597 -34.19 -45.07 -38.77
C PHE A 597 -33.10 -46.04 -38.23
N PRO A 598 -33.19 -47.36 -38.52
CA PRO A 598 -32.29 -48.36 -37.95
C PRO A 598 -30.81 -48.15 -38.31
N GLU A 599 -30.51 -47.47 -39.41
CA GLU A 599 -29.15 -47.12 -39.84
C GLU A 599 -28.45 -46.11 -38.91
N LEU A 600 -29.23 -45.29 -38.19
CA LEU A 600 -28.72 -44.33 -37.22
C LEU A 600 -28.49 -44.96 -35.83
N LEU A 601 -29.01 -46.16 -35.60
CA LEU A 601 -28.95 -46.84 -34.31
C LEU A 601 -27.76 -47.80 -34.20
N ASP A 602 -27.26 -47.95 -32.98
CA ASP A 602 -26.40 -49.06 -32.58
C ASP A 602 -27.20 -50.38 -32.58
N PRO A 603 -26.68 -51.45 -33.21
CA PRO A 603 -27.43 -52.69 -33.36
C PRO A 603 -27.75 -53.40 -32.03
N MET A 604 -26.92 -53.20 -31.00
CA MET A 604 -27.01 -53.86 -29.69
C MET A 604 -27.83 -53.02 -28.70
N THR A 605 -27.46 -51.76 -28.50
CA THR A 605 -28.11 -50.89 -27.49
C THR A 605 -29.38 -50.22 -28.00
N LYS A 606 -29.59 -50.19 -29.32
CA LYS A 606 -30.65 -49.40 -29.99
C LYS A 606 -30.58 -47.90 -29.67
N GLU A 607 -29.42 -47.41 -29.24
CA GLU A 607 -29.15 -45.98 -29.05
C GLU A 607 -28.69 -45.32 -30.34
N LEU A 608 -28.90 -44.01 -30.47
CA LEU A 608 -28.35 -43.25 -31.60
C LEU A 608 -26.81 -43.26 -31.56
N LYS A 609 -26.20 -43.39 -32.74
CA LYS A 609 -24.76 -43.25 -32.94
C LYS A 609 -24.33 -41.79 -32.73
N ASP A 610 -23.12 -41.60 -32.23
CA ASP A 610 -22.55 -40.27 -31.94
C ASP A 610 -22.65 -39.31 -33.15
N GLY A 611 -23.01 -38.05 -32.88
CA GLY A 611 -23.17 -37.01 -33.90
C GLY A 611 -24.37 -37.19 -34.86
N LYS A 612 -25.31 -38.09 -34.53
CA LYS A 612 -26.59 -38.31 -35.23
C LYS A 612 -27.77 -38.05 -34.29
N ALA A 613 -28.58 -37.04 -34.60
CA ALA A 613 -29.77 -36.66 -33.84
C ALA A 613 -31.04 -36.80 -34.70
N ILE A 614 -32.21 -36.98 -34.07
CA ILE A 614 -33.51 -37.02 -34.77
C ILE A 614 -34.44 -36.00 -34.14
N ILE A 615 -34.99 -35.10 -34.94
CA ILE A 615 -35.97 -34.10 -34.52
C ILE A 615 -37.36 -34.61 -34.92
N PRO A 616 -38.16 -35.12 -33.97
CA PRO A 616 -39.52 -35.53 -34.24
C PRO A 616 -40.40 -34.30 -34.45
N VAL A 617 -41.11 -34.28 -35.57
CA VAL A 617 -42.03 -33.20 -35.92
C VAL A 617 -43.38 -33.81 -36.25
N PHE A 618 -44.43 -33.34 -35.59
CA PHE A 618 -45.78 -33.82 -35.83
C PHE A 618 -46.60 -32.73 -36.51
N SER A 619 -47.15 -33.03 -37.68
CA SER A 619 -48.08 -32.15 -38.40
C SER A 619 -49.51 -32.52 -38.05
N THR A 620 -50.33 -31.54 -37.71
CA THR A 620 -51.72 -31.76 -37.32
C THR A 620 -52.68 -31.54 -38.49
N ASP A 621 -53.88 -32.10 -38.41
CA ASP A 621 -54.95 -31.86 -39.38
C ASP A 621 -55.35 -30.36 -39.52
N GLU A 622 -55.05 -29.53 -38.51
CA GLU A 622 -55.31 -28.09 -38.53
C GLU A 622 -54.21 -27.27 -39.24
N GLY A 623 -53.16 -27.94 -39.75
CA GLY A 623 -52.02 -27.30 -40.40
C GLY A 623 -51.04 -26.63 -39.42
N THR A 624 -51.07 -27.03 -38.14
CA THR A 624 -50.09 -26.63 -37.13
C THR A 624 -49.01 -27.71 -36.98
N THR A 625 -47.87 -27.34 -36.42
CA THR A 625 -46.73 -28.22 -36.19
C THR A 625 -46.39 -28.29 -34.71
N ILE A 626 -46.07 -29.49 -34.24
CA ILE A 626 -45.61 -29.78 -32.88
C ILE A 626 -44.19 -30.36 -32.97
N ALA A 627 -43.24 -29.73 -32.28
CA ALA A 627 -41.90 -30.28 -32.08
C ALA A 627 -41.65 -30.42 -30.57
N PRO A 628 -41.85 -31.61 -29.98
CA PRO A 628 -41.78 -31.79 -28.52
C PRO A 628 -40.36 -31.67 -27.96
N GLY A 629 -39.35 -31.73 -28.83
CA GLY A 629 -37.94 -31.72 -28.48
C GLY A 629 -37.13 -32.49 -29.52
N LEU A 630 -36.08 -33.16 -29.06
CA LEU A 630 -35.10 -33.86 -29.89
C LEU A 630 -34.80 -35.25 -29.30
N ILE A 631 -34.47 -36.20 -30.17
CA ILE A 631 -33.83 -37.47 -29.81
C ILE A 631 -32.32 -37.32 -30.00
N SER A 632 -31.57 -37.30 -28.90
CA SER A 632 -30.12 -37.03 -28.91
C SER A 632 -29.30 -38.32 -28.80
N PRO A 633 -28.08 -38.38 -29.36
CA PRO A 633 -27.11 -39.43 -29.04
C PRO A 633 -26.33 -39.16 -27.74
N GLU A 634 -26.25 -37.90 -27.29
CA GLU A 634 -25.54 -37.48 -26.07
C GLU A 634 -26.43 -37.61 -24.83
N ILE A 635 -25.84 -38.14 -23.75
CA ILE A 635 -26.49 -38.20 -22.44
C ILE A 635 -26.54 -36.79 -21.85
N SER A 636 -27.71 -36.34 -21.40
CA SER A 636 -27.86 -35.10 -20.62
C SER A 636 -27.31 -35.33 -19.22
N THR A 637 -26.26 -34.58 -18.86
CA THR A 637 -25.51 -34.70 -17.61
C THR A 637 -25.25 -33.32 -16.99
N GLY A 638 -25.04 -33.27 -15.68
CA GLY A 638 -24.83 -32.00 -14.96
C GLY A 638 -26.14 -31.35 -14.51
N GLN A 639 -26.12 -30.03 -14.31
CA GLN A 639 -27.30 -29.26 -13.87
C GLN A 639 -28.06 -28.62 -15.04
N TYR A 640 -27.45 -28.53 -16.22
CA TYR A 640 -28.08 -28.00 -17.43
C TYR A 640 -28.60 -29.16 -18.29
N THR A 641 -29.85 -29.05 -18.75
CA THR A 641 -30.50 -30.05 -19.61
C THR A 641 -30.22 -29.77 -21.08
N LEU A 642 -30.05 -30.82 -21.89
CA LEU A 642 -30.17 -30.73 -23.35
C LEU A 642 -31.64 -30.35 -23.65
N GLY A 643 -31.93 -29.24 -24.33
CA GLY A 643 -33.27 -28.64 -24.38
C GLY A 643 -34.46 -29.59 -24.65
N GLY A 644 -35.64 -29.25 -24.11
CA GLY A 644 -36.90 -29.97 -24.32
C GLY A 644 -37.11 -31.26 -23.50
N THR A 645 -36.24 -31.57 -22.53
CA THR A 645 -36.27 -32.84 -21.76
C THR A 645 -37.50 -33.06 -20.87
N SER A 646 -38.15 -32.00 -20.39
CA SER A 646 -39.29 -32.10 -19.44
C SER A 646 -40.67 -32.02 -20.10
N ASN A 647 -40.73 -31.77 -21.42
CA ASN A 647 -42.00 -31.60 -22.14
C ASN A 647 -42.84 -32.87 -22.14
N TRP A 648 -42.20 -34.05 -22.18
CA TRP A 648 -42.91 -35.33 -22.24
C TRP A 648 -43.59 -35.70 -20.93
N GLU A 649 -43.00 -35.38 -19.78
CA GLU A 649 -43.52 -35.76 -18.45
C GLU A 649 -44.91 -35.17 -18.17
N HIS A 650 -45.14 -33.94 -18.66
CA HIS A 650 -46.40 -33.23 -18.50
C HIS A 650 -47.28 -33.31 -19.73
N GLY A 651 -46.83 -33.97 -20.80
CA GLY A 651 -47.59 -34.00 -22.06
C GLY A 651 -47.73 -32.63 -22.72
N SER A 652 -46.84 -31.70 -22.36
CA SER A 652 -46.90 -30.32 -22.79
C SER A 652 -46.42 -30.23 -24.23
N ILE A 653 -47.35 -29.99 -25.15
CA ILE A 653 -47.07 -29.78 -26.56
C ILE A 653 -47.31 -28.31 -26.93
N HIS A 654 -46.48 -27.79 -27.83
CA HIS A 654 -46.65 -26.46 -28.38
C HIS A 654 -47.00 -26.59 -29.87
N GLU A 655 -48.19 -26.14 -30.24
CA GLU A 655 -48.64 -26.06 -31.62
C GLU A 655 -48.29 -24.71 -32.23
N SER A 656 -47.63 -24.72 -33.38
CA SER A 656 -47.17 -23.53 -34.08
C SER A 656 -47.61 -23.56 -35.54
N THR A 657 -48.02 -22.41 -36.08
CA THR A 657 -48.26 -22.23 -37.52
C THR A 657 -46.98 -21.96 -38.31
N TYR A 658 -45.82 -21.85 -37.63
CA TYR A 658 -44.53 -21.55 -38.23
C TYR A 658 -43.54 -22.69 -37.98
N ALA A 659 -43.67 -23.76 -38.77
CA ALA A 659 -42.89 -24.99 -38.60
C ALA A 659 -41.38 -24.76 -38.60
N ASP A 660 -40.84 -23.99 -39.56
CA ASP A 660 -39.39 -23.76 -39.68
C ASP A 660 -38.79 -23.06 -38.44
N ILE A 661 -39.50 -22.08 -37.88
CA ILE A 661 -39.06 -21.35 -36.68
C ILE A 661 -39.11 -22.27 -35.45
N THR A 662 -40.15 -23.08 -35.34
CA THR A 662 -40.30 -24.03 -34.22
C THR A 662 -39.20 -25.09 -34.26
N ILE A 663 -38.85 -25.60 -35.44
CA ILE A 663 -37.74 -26.54 -35.62
C ILE A 663 -36.40 -25.84 -35.32
N ALA A 664 -36.18 -24.62 -35.82
CA ALA A 664 -34.96 -23.86 -35.56
C ALA A 664 -34.72 -23.64 -34.05
N ASN A 665 -35.77 -23.30 -33.29
CA ASN A 665 -35.67 -23.15 -31.83
C ASN A 665 -35.24 -24.46 -31.15
N VAL A 666 -35.78 -25.62 -31.56
CA VAL A 666 -35.38 -26.92 -31.01
C VAL A 666 -33.91 -27.23 -31.33
N VAL A 667 -33.45 -26.86 -32.52
CA VAL A 667 -32.04 -27.02 -32.92
C VAL A 667 -31.13 -26.09 -32.11
N ASP A 668 -31.52 -24.84 -31.89
CA ASP A 668 -30.77 -23.88 -31.09
C ASP A 668 -30.70 -24.28 -29.60
N ASP A 669 -31.83 -24.72 -29.03
CA ASP A 669 -31.91 -25.23 -27.66
C ASP A 669 -30.98 -26.44 -27.45
N TYR A 670 -30.86 -27.28 -28.48
CA TYR A 670 -29.94 -28.40 -28.47
C TYR A 670 -28.47 -27.97 -28.58
N ALA A 671 -28.15 -27.01 -29.45
CA ALA A 671 -26.80 -26.48 -29.59
C ALA A 671 -26.33 -25.80 -28.28
N GLU A 672 -27.20 -24.99 -27.65
CA GLU A 672 -26.96 -24.41 -26.32
C GLU A 672 -26.78 -25.50 -25.27
N GLY A 673 -27.62 -26.54 -25.31
CA GLY A 673 -27.54 -27.72 -24.46
C GLY A 673 -26.17 -28.42 -24.56
N ILE A 674 -25.70 -28.74 -25.76
CA ILE A 674 -24.41 -29.42 -25.97
C ILE A 674 -23.25 -28.58 -25.42
N GLN A 675 -23.28 -27.26 -25.60
CA GLN A 675 -22.22 -26.38 -25.10
C GLN A 675 -22.11 -26.38 -23.56
N ARG A 676 -23.23 -26.65 -22.87
CA ARG A 676 -23.32 -26.66 -21.40
C ARG A 676 -23.37 -28.06 -20.78
N ASN A 677 -23.54 -29.10 -21.59
CA ASN A 677 -23.73 -30.46 -21.11
C ASN A 677 -22.53 -30.93 -20.26
N GLY A 678 -22.80 -31.54 -19.12
CA GLY A 678 -21.78 -31.98 -18.16
C GLY A 678 -21.21 -30.87 -17.27
N PHE A 679 -21.74 -29.64 -17.35
CA PHE A 679 -21.37 -28.58 -16.41
C PHE A 679 -21.99 -28.83 -15.03
N GLU A 680 -21.14 -28.79 -14.01
CA GLU A 680 -21.50 -28.84 -12.60
C GLU A 680 -21.03 -27.55 -11.94
N GLU A 681 -21.95 -26.80 -11.34
CA GLU A 681 -21.57 -25.67 -10.49
C GLU A 681 -20.81 -26.22 -9.28
N ASP A 682 -19.51 -25.89 -9.15
CA ASP A 682 -18.72 -26.30 -7.99
C ASP A 682 -19.15 -25.48 -6.76
N THR A 683 -20.16 -26.00 -6.08
CA THR A 683 -20.77 -25.41 -4.88
C THR A 683 -19.79 -25.29 -3.70
N SER A 684 -18.60 -25.92 -3.77
CA SER A 684 -17.57 -25.77 -2.75
C SER A 684 -16.89 -24.40 -2.78
N ILE A 685 -16.95 -23.66 -3.89
CA ILE A 685 -16.26 -22.37 -4.07
C ILE A 685 -17.27 -21.25 -4.39
N SER A 686 -17.88 -20.68 -3.35
CA SER A 686 -18.71 -19.48 -3.53
C SER A 686 -17.88 -18.31 -4.09
N PHE A 687 -18.36 -17.69 -5.16
CA PHE A 687 -17.77 -16.47 -5.73
C PHE A 687 -17.53 -15.41 -4.63
N GLY A 688 -18.52 -15.19 -3.76
CA GLY A 688 -18.42 -14.23 -2.66
C GLY A 688 -17.28 -14.54 -1.68
N GLY A 689 -17.09 -15.82 -1.32
CA GLY A 689 -16.01 -16.25 -0.43
C GLY A 689 -14.63 -16.05 -1.05
N LEU A 690 -14.45 -16.51 -2.29
CA LEU A 690 -13.19 -16.39 -3.03
C LEU A 690 -12.84 -14.91 -3.31
N PHE A 691 -13.82 -14.11 -3.71
CA PHE A 691 -13.67 -12.67 -3.96
C PHE A 691 -13.16 -11.93 -2.72
N TRP A 692 -13.79 -12.12 -1.56
CA TRP A 692 -13.39 -11.43 -0.33
C TRP A 692 -12.04 -11.93 0.20
N LEU A 693 -11.73 -13.23 0.05
CA LEU A 693 -10.42 -13.81 0.38
C LEU A 693 -9.32 -13.11 -0.40
N LEU A 694 -9.43 -13.09 -1.74
CA LEU A 694 -8.44 -12.50 -2.63
C LEU A 694 -8.33 -10.99 -2.41
N THR A 695 -9.45 -10.29 -2.21
CA THR A 695 -9.46 -8.85 -1.92
C THR A 695 -8.64 -8.53 -0.67
N MET A 696 -8.85 -9.28 0.43
CA MET A 696 -8.12 -9.07 1.68
C MET A 696 -6.64 -9.43 1.55
N LEU A 697 -6.33 -10.53 0.84
CA LEU A 697 -4.95 -10.94 0.55
C LEU A 697 -4.20 -9.83 -0.21
N PHE A 698 -4.76 -9.32 -1.29
CA PHE A 698 -4.14 -8.25 -2.08
C PHE A 698 -4.01 -6.95 -1.28
N PHE A 699 -5.07 -6.54 -0.58
CA PHE A 699 -5.06 -5.35 0.25
C PHE A 699 -3.93 -5.39 1.28
N PHE A 700 -3.87 -6.44 2.10
CA PHE A 700 -2.85 -6.56 3.14
C PHE A 700 -1.43 -6.73 2.58
N THR A 701 -1.28 -7.39 1.43
CA THR A 701 0.01 -7.53 0.76
C THR A 701 0.56 -6.17 0.36
N VAL A 702 -0.25 -5.33 -0.29
CA VAL A 702 0.16 -3.98 -0.70
C VAL A 702 0.45 -3.10 0.53
N VAL A 703 -0.41 -3.12 1.56
CA VAL A 703 -0.18 -2.38 2.81
C VAL A 703 1.16 -2.77 3.44
N ASN A 704 1.43 -4.07 3.58
CA ASN A 704 2.66 -4.56 4.19
C ASN A 704 3.89 -4.22 3.35
N ILE A 705 3.83 -4.34 2.01
CA ILE A 705 4.94 -3.93 1.11
C ILE A 705 5.26 -2.45 1.31
N VAL A 706 4.25 -1.57 1.33
CA VAL A 706 4.46 -0.12 1.54
C VAL A 706 5.09 0.15 2.91
N LEU A 707 4.63 -0.54 3.96
CA LEU A 707 5.18 -0.40 5.30
C LEU A 707 6.62 -0.91 5.39
N VAL A 708 6.94 -2.03 4.75
CA VAL A 708 8.31 -2.57 4.68
C VAL A 708 9.21 -1.61 3.93
N ILE A 709 8.79 -1.07 2.77
CA ILE A 709 9.56 -0.07 2.02
C ILE A 709 9.82 1.16 2.89
N ARG A 710 8.79 1.72 3.55
CA ARG A 710 8.97 2.87 4.46
C ARG A 710 9.86 2.54 5.66
N PHE A 711 9.74 1.33 6.20
CA PHE A 711 10.58 0.86 7.29
C PHE A 711 12.04 0.75 6.83
N LEU A 712 12.31 0.19 5.66
CA LEU A 712 13.67 0.09 5.09
C LEU A 712 14.26 1.47 4.81
N LEU A 713 13.47 2.38 4.23
CA LEU A 713 13.87 3.77 3.96
C LEU A 713 14.27 4.55 5.22
N THR A 714 13.69 4.22 6.38
CA THR A 714 14.01 4.88 7.67
C THR A 714 15.08 4.10 8.46
N ALA A 715 15.01 2.77 8.47
CA ALA A 715 15.94 1.92 9.19
C ALA A 715 17.37 1.98 8.63
N THR A 716 17.54 2.23 7.33
CA THR A 716 18.84 2.21 6.67
C THR A 716 19.28 3.60 6.20
N SER A 717 20.31 4.16 6.83
CA SER A 717 21.06 5.32 6.30
C SER A 717 21.80 4.99 4.99
N SER A 718 21.89 3.71 4.61
CA SER A 718 22.58 3.21 3.42
C SER A 718 21.83 3.38 2.10
N LEU A 719 20.58 3.85 2.11
CA LEU A 719 19.86 4.28 0.89
C LEU A 719 20.21 5.72 0.47
N GLY A 720 21.37 6.23 0.88
CA GLY A 720 22.00 7.48 0.44
C GLY A 720 22.36 7.57 -1.06
N ARG A 721 21.65 6.82 -1.91
CA ARG A 721 21.69 6.93 -3.38
C ARG A 721 20.70 7.96 -3.93
N PHE A 722 19.73 8.40 -3.14
CA PHE A 722 18.64 9.26 -3.59
C PHE A 722 18.77 10.67 -2.98
N GLY A 723 18.86 11.69 -3.83
CA GLY A 723 18.99 13.11 -3.46
C GLY A 723 20.05 13.85 -4.29
N ARG A 724 19.93 15.19 -4.35
CA ARG A 724 20.93 16.06 -5.00
C ARG A 724 22.19 16.11 -4.12
N GLY A 725 23.39 16.00 -4.71
CA GLY A 725 24.65 16.07 -3.97
C GLY A 725 25.04 14.79 -3.19
N THR A 726 24.34 13.67 -3.32
CA THR A 726 24.70 12.44 -2.58
C THR A 726 26.03 11.81 -3.01
N ALA A 727 26.47 12.06 -4.24
CA ALA A 727 27.78 11.62 -4.74
C ALA A 727 28.93 12.40 -4.10
N SER A 728 28.81 13.73 -3.99
CA SER A 728 29.79 14.58 -3.30
C SER A 728 29.83 14.29 -1.81
N LEU A 729 28.68 14.02 -1.15
CA LEU A 729 28.69 13.60 0.26
C LEU A 729 29.45 12.28 0.46
N ARG A 730 29.31 11.31 -0.46
CA ARG A 730 30.08 10.05 -0.44
C ARG A 730 31.57 10.28 -0.66
N SER A 731 31.93 11.20 -1.55
CA SER A 731 33.31 11.63 -1.79
C SER A 731 33.92 12.22 -0.51
N ALA A 732 33.27 13.25 0.06
CA ALA A 732 33.67 13.89 1.31
C ALA A 732 33.81 12.87 2.44
N LYS A 733 32.84 11.97 2.62
CA LYS A 733 32.90 10.89 3.62
C LYS A 733 34.11 9.99 3.43
N LYS A 734 34.45 9.62 2.19
CA LYS A 734 35.63 8.79 1.89
C LYS A 734 36.93 9.53 2.16
N LYS A 735 37.01 10.83 1.86
CA LYS A 735 38.16 11.70 2.15
C LYS A 735 38.36 11.84 3.67
N LEU A 736 37.31 12.19 4.41
CA LEU A 736 37.33 12.31 5.87
C LEU A 736 37.68 10.97 6.56
N ALA A 737 37.16 9.85 6.06
CA ALA A 737 37.51 8.52 6.57
C ALA A 737 38.98 8.16 6.38
N ARG A 738 39.64 8.64 5.32
CA ARG A 738 41.09 8.46 5.12
C ARG A 738 41.89 9.29 6.11
N LEU A 739 41.48 10.54 6.35
CA LEU A 739 42.13 11.41 7.33
C LEU A 739 42.05 10.82 8.75
N LEU A 740 40.96 10.12 9.07
CA LEU A 740 40.81 9.40 10.34
C LEU A 740 41.72 8.17 10.48
N LEU A 741 42.13 7.50 9.39
CA LEU A 741 42.97 6.29 9.48
C LEU A 741 44.38 6.58 10.04
N GLY A 742 44.80 7.85 10.08
CA GLY A 742 46.10 8.28 10.62
C GLY A 742 46.04 8.87 12.03
N LEU A 743 44.87 9.02 12.66
CA LEU A 743 44.69 9.64 13.98
C LEU A 743 43.83 8.77 14.91
N ASP A 744 44.16 8.74 16.21
CA ASP A 744 43.34 8.06 17.21
C ASP A 744 42.01 8.84 17.43
N GLU A 745 40.86 8.20 17.14
CA GLU A 745 39.52 8.83 17.15
C GLU A 745 39.14 9.36 18.56
N SER A 746 39.76 8.79 19.60
CA SER A 746 39.66 9.24 20.99
C SER A 746 40.39 10.57 21.23
N GLN A 747 41.53 10.78 20.59
CA GLN A 747 42.35 11.99 20.68
C GLN A 747 41.67 13.18 19.99
N ILE A 748 41.05 12.96 18.82
CA ILE A 748 40.28 13.99 18.11
C ILE A 748 39.07 14.46 18.95
N ASN A 749 38.33 13.53 19.57
CA ASN A 749 37.22 13.89 20.46
C ASN A 749 37.72 14.56 21.76
N ALA A 750 38.86 14.14 22.32
CA ALA A 750 39.44 14.77 23.50
C ALA A 750 39.94 16.19 23.23
N VAL A 751 40.60 16.43 22.10
CA VAL A 751 41.13 17.77 21.71
C VAL A 751 40.00 18.73 21.33
N ALA A 752 38.90 18.22 20.77
CA ALA A 752 37.68 18.99 20.52
C ALA A 752 36.82 19.27 21.77
N VAL A 753 37.12 18.68 22.93
CA VAL A 753 36.27 18.76 24.14
C VAL A 753 37.02 19.32 25.36
N LEU A 754 38.32 19.08 25.50
CA LEU A 754 39.04 19.34 26.76
C LEU A 754 39.94 20.56 26.78
N GLY A 755 40.32 21.15 25.64
CA GLY A 755 41.01 22.46 25.61
C GLY A 755 42.20 22.63 26.57
N SER A 756 42.84 21.56 27.04
CA SER A 756 43.81 21.64 28.13
C SER A 756 45.09 20.88 27.85
N SER A 757 46.11 21.63 27.48
CA SER A 757 47.38 21.60 28.18
C SER A 757 48.07 22.94 27.95
N GLY A 758 48.20 23.69 29.04
CA GLY A 758 48.91 24.96 29.09
C GLY A 758 50.38 24.73 28.79
N SER A 759 50.78 25.11 27.59
CA SER A 759 52.17 25.46 27.28
C SER A 759 52.11 26.40 26.10
N VAL A 760 52.68 27.59 26.27
CA VAL A 760 53.01 28.50 25.17
C VAL A 760 54.00 27.74 24.28
N GLY A 761 53.47 27.05 23.26
CA GLY A 761 54.19 26.09 22.42
C GLY A 761 54.15 26.53 20.95
N ARG A 762 55.24 26.24 20.24
CA ARG A 762 55.60 26.70 18.88
C ARG A 762 54.44 26.67 17.88
N ALA A 763 54.51 27.51 16.84
CA ALA A 763 53.50 27.67 15.79
C ALA A 763 53.00 26.34 15.17
N ASP A 764 53.83 25.31 15.16
CA ASP A 764 53.48 23.97 14.66
C ASP A 764 52.36 23.30 15.50
N ASP A 765 52.37 23.44 16.83
CA ASP A 765 51.36 22.85 17.73
C ASP A 765 49.99 23.51 17.56
N ALA A 766 49.95 24.83 17.36
CA ALA A 766 48.73 25.57 17.08
C ALA A 766 48.11 25.15 15.74
N SER A 767 48.96 24.93 14.72
CA SER A 767 48.51 24.48 13.40
C SER A 767 47.88 23.08 13.43
N GLN A 768 48.41 22.18 14.26
CA GLN A 768 47.91 20.81 14.41
C GLN A 768 46.56 20.78 15.15
N ARG A 769 46.42 21.58 16.21
CA ARG A 769 45.15 21.72 16.95
C ARG A 769 44.03 22.26 16.07
N LEU A 770 44.32 23.25 15.22
CA LEU A 770 43.37 23.79 14.25
C LEU A 770 42.92 22.72 13.24
N PHE A 771 43.85 21.89 12.74
CA PHE A 771 43.53 20.78 11.84
C PHE A 771 42.60 19.75 12.51
N GLU A 772 42.92 19.31 13.73
CA GLU A 772 42.14 18.30 14.46
C GLU A 772 40.72 18.80 14.78
N ARG A 773 40.57 20.09 15.13
CA ARG A 773 39.26 20.71 15.36
C ARG A 773 38.45 20.87 14.07
N ALA A 774 39.09 21.29 12.98
CA ALA A 774 38.44 21.41 11.68
C ALA A 774 37.97 20.04 11.15
N LEU A 775 38.77 18.99 11.35
CA LEU A 775 38.39 17.61 11.05
C LEU A 775 37.20 17.15 11.90
N ALA A 776 37.21 17.43 13.21
CA ALA A 776 36.09 17.12 14.10
C ALA A 776 34.78 17.83 13.68
N MET A 777 34.88 19.10 13.25
CA MET A 777 33.75 19.86 12.72
C MET A 777 33.23 19.26 11.40
N ALA A 778 34.12 18.92 10.47
CA ALA A 778 33.77 18.29 9.20
C ALA A 778 33.03 16.96 9.43
N LEU A 779 33.48 16.14 10.38
CA LEU A 779 32.83 14.90 10.77
C LEU A 779 31.45 15.12 11.40
N ARG A 780 31.27 16.17 12.21
CA ARG A 780 29.96 16.52 12.79
C ARG A 780 28.99 17.05 11.72
N GLU A 781 29.48 17.81 10.75
CA GLU A 781 28.69 18.25 9.60
C GLU A 781 28.29 17.11 8.67
N GLU A 782 29.20 16.16 8.40
CA GLU A 782 28.91 14.94 7.67
C GLU A 782 27.77 14.15 8.33
N ARG A 783 27.83 13.96 9.67
CA ARG A 783 26.77 13.28 10.42
C ARG A 783 25.42 14.00 10.34
N GLU A 784 25.42 15.33 10.37
CA GLU A 784 24.19 16.12 10.24
C GLU A 784 23.58 15.91 8.85
N LEU A 785 24.39 16.02 7.80
CA LEU A 785 23.97 15.85 6.40
C LEU A 785 23.51 14.41 6.11
N ASP A 786 24.15 13.41 6.73
CA ASP A 786 23.73 12.01 6.62
C ASP A 786 22.41 11.75 7.38
N ALA A 787 22.14 12.49 8.45
CA ALA A 787 20.88 12.40 9.18
C ALA A 787 19.71 13.15 8.50
N THR A 788 19.94 13.95 7.46
CA THR A 788 18.91 14.74 6.76
C THR A 788 17.90 13.87 6.01
N PRO A 789 16.58 14.11 6.12
CA PRO A 789 15.54 13.34 5.44
C PRO A 789 15.49 13.60 3.93
N LEU A 790 14.91 12.66 3.18
CA LEU A 790 14.93 12.66 1.71
C LEU A 790 14.26 13.88 1.07
N ASN A 791 13.20 14.41 1.68
CA ASN A 791 12.51 15.63 1.22
C ASN A 791 13.41 16.88 1.29
N GLU A 792 14.28 16.97 2.31
CA GLU A 792 15.23 18.07 2.47
C GLU A 792 16.46 17.89 1.57
N ARG A 793 16.90 16.64 1.33
CA ARG A 793 17.98 16.31 0.38
C ARG A 793 17.70 16.69 -1.08
N LEU A 794 16.43 16.93 -1.43
CA LEU A 794 16.02 17.37 -2.76
C LEU A 794 16.13 18.89 -2.95
N ARG A 795 16.28 19.66 -1.86
CA ARG A 795 16.40 21.13 -1.90
C ARG A 795 17.79 21.56 -2.36
N ARG A 796 17.88 22.72 -3.01
CA ARG A 796 19.16 23.31 -3.48
C ARG A 796 20.12 23.66 -2.33
N GLU A 797 19.58 24.00 -1.16
CA GLU A 797 20.39 24.33 0.02
C GLU A 797 21.22 23.14 0.52
N PHE A 798 20.68 21.92 0.41
CA PHE A 798 21.41 20.71 0.79
C PHE A 798 22.63 20.47 -0.10
N SER A 799 22.50 20.65 -1.43
CA SER A 799 23.65 20.46 -2.34
C SER A 799 24.76 21.46 -2.07
N GLY A 800 24.43 22.74 -1.83
CA GLY A 800 25.42 23.77 -1.50
C GLY A 800 26.19 23.46 -0.20
N ARG A 801 25.50 22.96 0.83
CA ARG A 801 26.16 22.52 2.07
C ARG A 801 27.08 21.32 1.87
N VAL A 802 26.67 20.35 1.05
CA VAL A 802 27.49 19.18 0.75
C VAL A 802 28.73 19.55 -0.07
N GLU A 803 28.60 20.44 -1.05
CA GLU A 803 29.73 20.96 -1.83
C GLU A 803 30.74 21.68 -0.93
N HIS A 804 30.26 22.49 0.02
CA HIS A 804 31.13 23.14 0.99
C HIS A 804 31.88 22.14 1.88
N LEU A 805 31.21 21.07 2.32
CA LEU A 805 31.86 20.00 3.10
C LEU A 805 32.89 19.23 2.26
N ASP A 806 32.61 18.96 0.97
CA ASP A 806 33.57 18.29 0.08
C ASP A 806 34.81 19.17 -0.15
N HIS A 807 34.63 20.47 -0.33
CA HIS A 807 35.72 21.44 -0.41
C HIS A 807 36.55 21.50 0.88
N LEU A 808 35.90 21.55 2.05
CA LEU A 808 36.60 21.49 3.35
C LEU A 808 37.43 20.20 3.49
N ALA A 809 36.87 19.07 3.08
CA ALA A 809 37.57 17.79 3.10
C ALA A 809 38.78 17.77 2.15
N ASP A 810 38.71 18.47 1.01
CA ASP A 810 39.84 18.64 0.09
C ASP A 810 40.95 19.50 0.70
N VAL A 811 40.61 20.63 1.32
CA VAL A 811 41.59 21.51 1.99
C VAL A 811 42.30 20.77 3.13
N LEU A 812 41.57 19.98 3.92
CA LEU A 812 42.17 19.16 4.98
C LEU A 812 43.10 18.08 4.42
N ALA A 813 42.69 17.42 3.33
CA ALA A 813 43.50 16.40 2.68
C ALA A 813 44.76 16.97 2.02
N GLU A 814 44.68 18.15 1.42
CA GLU A 814 45.82 18.84 0.82
C GLU A 814 46.85 19.23 1.89
N ARG A 815 46.39 19.75 3.04
CA ARG A 815 47.27 20.05 4.18
C ARG A 815 47.99 18.81 4.71
N ASP A 816 47.28 17.70 4.90
CA ASP A 816 47.88 16.44 5.39
C ASP A 816 48.96 15.92 4.42
N ALA A 817 48.66 15.95 3.12
CA ALA A 817 49.61 15.62 2.08
C ALA A 817 50.83 16.57 2.07
N ASP A 818 50.62 17.86 2.29
CA ASP A 818 51.68 18.87 2.38
C ASP A 818 52.62 18.68 3.57
N VAL A 819 52.06 18.32 4.73
CA VAL A 819 52.86 18.00 5.93
C VAL A 819 53.69 16.75 5.67
N ALA A 820 53.09 15.71 5.07
CA ALA A 820 53.81 14.50 4.68
C ALA A 820 54.94 14.80 3.67
N ARG A 821 54.68 15.65 2.67
CA ARG A 821 55.69 16.12 1.69
C ARG A 821 56.82 16.89 2.35
N ARG A 822 56.52 17.80 3.28
CA ARG A 822 57.53 18.58 4.02
C ARG A 822 58.37 17.69 4.92
N ALA A 823 57.74 16.75 5.64
CA ALA A 823 58.45 15.77 6.44
C ALA A 823 59.39 14.90 5.59
N GLN A 824 58.93 14.44 4.42
CA GLN A 824 59.77 13.70 3.47
C GLN A 824 60.96 14.53 2.99
N ARG A 825 60.75 15.79 2.57
CA ARG A 825 61.85 16.69 2.17
C ARG A 825 62.83 16.96 3.31
N LEU A 826 62.35 17.06 4.55
CA LEU A 826 63.21 17.24 5.72
C LEU A 826 64.05 15.98 5.99
N ILE A 827 63.46 14.78 5.85
CA ILE A 827 64.17 13.49 5.95
C ILE A 827 65.21 13.36 4.82
N GLU A 828 64.87 13.77 3.60
CA GLU A 828 65.79 13.79 2.46
C GLU A 828 66.93 14.81 2.67
N ALA A 829 66.62 16.01 3.17
CA ALA A 829 67.61 17.07 3.43
C ALA A 829 68.54 16.73 4.63
N THR A 830 68.02 16.07 5.67
CA THR A 830 68.83 15.65 6.83
C THR A 830 69.70 14.43 6.54
N ARG A 831 69.32 13.59 5.56
CA ARG A 831 70.18 12.49 5.07
C ARG A 831 71.43 12.97 4.32
N GLY A 832 71.42 14.19 3.77
CA GLY A 832 72.60 14.80 3.14
C GLY A 832 73.64 15.36 4.13
N ALA A 833 73.30 15.50 5.42
CA ALA A 833 74.22 16.04 6.43
C ALA A 833 75.20 14.99 7.00
N GLY A 834 75.11 13.72 6.57
CA GLY A 834 75.86 12.59 7.13
C GLY A 834 76.63 11.70 6.14
N GLY A 835 76.69 12.03 4.84
CA GLY A 835 77.69 11.45 3.93
C GLY A 835 77.43 10.07 3.31
N ASP A 836 76.26 9.44 3.43
CA ASP A 836 75.95 8.17 2.75
C ASP A 836 74.67 8.22 1.90
N THR A 837 74.70 7.56 0.74
CA THR A 837 73.59 7.52 -0.25
C THR A 837 72.40 6.67 0.26
N PRO A 838 71.14 7.17 0.23
CA PRO A 838 70.02 6.42 0.80
C PRO A 838 69.10 5.77 -0.24
N GLY A 839 68.68 4.53 0.04
CA GLY A 839 67.54 3.87 -0.61
C GLY A 839 66.18 4.48 -0.23
N GLY A 840 65.23 4.42 -1.18
CA GLY A 840 63.91 5.06 -1.07
C GLY A 840 63.04 4.53 0.07
N VAL A 841 62.41 5.43 0.82
CA VAL A 841 61.45 5.10 1.88
C VAL A 841 60.03 5.28 1.37
N LYS A 842 59.19 4.26 1.55
CA LYS A 842 57.74 4.37 1.42
C LYS A 842 57.13 4.73 2.77
N LEU A 843 56.60 5.93 2.91
CA LEU A 843 55.71 6.26 4.01
C LEU A 843 54.30 5.73 3.70
N PRO A 844 53.57 5.17 4.68
CA PRO A 844 52.21 4.71 4.48
C PRO A 844 51.29 5.89 4.15
N GLY A 845 50.61 5.84 3.00
CA GLY A 845 49.59 6.82 2.61
C GLY A 845 49.83 7.58 1.30
N LEU A 846 51.05 7.55 0.74
CA LEU A 846 51.37 8.17 -0.55
C LEU A 846 51.50 7.12 -1.66
N HIS A 847 50.52 7.05 -2.56
CA HIS A 847 50.73 6.48 -3.89
C HIS A 847 51.28 7.56 -4.83
N PRO A 848 52.26 7.23 -5.69
CA PRO A 848 52.73 8.18 -6.68
C PRO A 848 51.58 8.50 -7.65
N MET A 849 51.26 9.79 -7.80
CA MET A 849 50.49 10.24 -8.96
C MET A 849 51.33 9.96 -10.20
N LYS A 850 50.78 9.19 -11.14
CA LYS A 850 51.33 9.09 -12.49
C LYS A 850 51.25 10.48 -13.14
N ALA A 851 52.37 10.91 -13.68
CA ALA A 851 52.48 12.08 -14.57
C ALA A 851 51.64 11.87 -15.84
#